data_AF-A6HRK6-F1
#
_entry.id   AF-A6HRK6-F1
#
_cell.length_a   1.000
_cell.length_b   1.000
_cell.length_c   1.000
_cell.angle_alpha   90.00
_cell.angle_beta   90.00
_cell.angle_gamma   90.00
#
_symmetry.space_group_name_H-M   'P 1'
#
loop_
_entity.id
_entity.type
_entity.pdbx_description
1 polymer ?
#
loop_
_entity_poly.entity_id
_entity_poly.type
_entity_poly.pdbx_seq_one_letter_code
_entity_poly.pdbx_strand_id
1 'polypeptide(L)'
;MNSSIMANVTKAFVGDSKDLVDPFVEVSFAGQTGRTSVQKNCADPVWHEQVVFKEMFPPLCRRVKIQLWDEGSMNDVTLATHFIDLKKISNEQDGDKGFLPTFGPAWINLYGSPRNHSLMDDYQELNEGFGEGVSFRGRILVEIAVEILSGGAQESKFSKALKELKLSSKDKDSKSSKGSSKDKADKADDGKAQQATDKTNSTEVEVESFAVPPEIIPEKYEDFLLFGAFFEATMIDRKIGDKPISFEVSVGNFGNLIDGGSHHGSKKKSAELMEEDVLPLLHEGEKDVAHDTAISMASTTHPEKPLVTDGNRNYNYLPFGAKKPCVSFISSWGDQIFRLHWSNMLEKMADLLPQHTIPDVFIWMLSNNKRVAYARIAAKDLLYSPIEEQMGKHCGKIKTHFLKLPGKRPAGWTVQAKVDIYLWLGSTRYSDAVLDNLPAGYEAEMPSKSSGTHHPPSALLYQAQHVFQLRAHMYQARGLIAADSNGLSDPFAKVTFLSQCQTTKVISQTLSPTWNQMLLFNELVLHGEERELMESPPLVVVELYDSDAVGKPEYLGATVAAPVVTLADQDYEPPKLCYHPIFCGNLSGGDLLAVFELLQVPSSGLQGLPPTGPPDITQIYPVPSNIRPVLSKYRVEVLFWGVREMKKVQLLSVDRPQVLIECGGRGVKSCVIQSYKNNPNFSVQAEAFEVELPENELLHPPLSICVVDWRAFGRSTLVGTYTINCLKQFLCKSREPLALTSQTDGAGSFCIYKSPEDSASEDSGQLRIQQGIPPNHPIQVLIRVYIVAAFNLSPADPDGKSDPYIVLRLGQTEIKDRDKYIPKQLNPVFGRSFEIQATFPKESLLSVLIYDHDMIGSDDLIGETKIDLENRFYSKHRAICGLQSQYEIEGYNAWRDTAKPTEILTKLCKDNMLDGPHFRPGKIQIGKKVFSGKTVFTEADSEEMVESYEHLALKVLHSWEDIPEVGCRLVPEHIETRPLYHKDKPGMEQGRLQMWVDIFPKDTPQLGPPVDISPRKPKGYELRVTIWNTEDVILEDENIFTGQKSSDIYVKGWIKGLEDDRQETDVHYNSLTGEGNFNWRFLFPFQYLPAEKQMVISKRENIFSLEKMECKTPAVLVLQVWDFERLSSDDFLGSLEMNLNSFPRAAKSAKACDLSKFENASEENKISIFQQKRVRGWWPFAKSKELTVSDSY
;
A
#
# COMPACT_ATOMS: atom_id res chain seq x y z
N MET A 1 31.04 11.14 -13.46
CA MET A 1 31.50 12.47 -13.93
C MET A 1 30.25 13.30 -14.18
N ASN A 2 30.15 14.48 -13.58
CA ASN A 2 28.89 15.23 -13.43
C ASN A 2 28.33 15.71 -14.78
N SER A 3 27.17 15.17 -15.17
CA SER A 3 26.36 15.60 -16.33
C SER A 3 25.91 17.08 -16.23
N SER A 4 25.79 17.61 -15.00
CA SER A 4 25.38 18.99 -14.72
C SER A 4 26.39 20.05 -15.17
N ILE A 5 27.70 19.76 -15.14
CA ILE A 5 28.74 20.72 -15.51
C ILE A 5 28.75 20.93 -17.02
N MET A 6 28.56 19.87 -17.81
CA MET A 6 28.58 19.93 -19.28
C MET A 6 27.34 20.66 -19.83
N ALA A 7 26.16 20.48 -19.23
CA ALA A 7 24.92 21.14 -19.68
C ALA A 7 25.00 22.68 -19.54
N ASN A 8 25.62 23.18 -18.47
CA ASN A 8 25.77 24.62 -18.22
C ASN A 8 26.88 25.27 -19.07
N VAL A 9 27.90 24.50 -19.46
CA VAL A 9 28.94 24.97 -20.39
C VAL A 9 28.34 25.18 -21.79
N THR A 10 27.45 24.32 -22.25
CA THR A 10 26.79 24.47 -23.56
C THR A 10 25.91 25.73 -23.64
N LYS A 11 25.20 26.08 -22.55
CA LYS A 11 24.43 27.34 -22.43
C LYS A 11 25.29 28.60 -22.51
N ALA A 12 26.55 28.55 -22.09
CA ALA A 12 27.46 29.70 -22.14
C ALA A 12 28.14 29.88 -23.51
N PHE A 13 28.23 28.82 -24.32
CA PHE A 13 28.90 28.84 -25.63
C PHE A 13 27.95 28.97 -26.83
N VAL A 14 26.69 28.58 -26.68
CA VAL A 14 25.67 28.67 -27.72
C VAL A 14 24.71 29.80 -27.32
N GLY A 15 24.94 31.00 -27.85
CA GLY A 15 24.07 32.16 -27.58
C GLY A 15 22.60 31.85 -27.87
N ASP A 16 21.74 32.22 -26.93
CA ASP A 16 20.30 31.91 -26.88
C ASP A 16 19.53 32.26 -28.16
N SER A 17 18.73 31.29 -28.63
CA SER A 17 17.53 31.57 -29.43
C SER A 17 16.43 30.52 -29.27
N LYS A 18 16.35 29.82 -28.13
CA LYS A 18 15.21 28.95 -27.80
C LYS A 18 14.61 29.37 -26.46
N ASP A 19 13.64 30.28 -26.52
CA ASP A 19 12.83 30.68 -25.35
C ASP A 19 11.78 29.61 -24.97
N LEU A 20 11.66 28.52 -25.74
CA LEU A 20 10.63 27.49 -25.59
C LEU A 20 11.28 26.11 -25.38
N VAL A 21 10.72 25.35 -24.42
CA VAL A 21 11.10 23.97 -24.09
C VAL A 21 10.68 22.99 -25.20
N ASP A 22 11.33 21.83 -25.26
CA ASP A 22 11.01 20.69 -26.14
C ASP A 22 10.41 19.53 -25.28
N PRO A 23 9.17 19.63 -24.77
CA PRO A 23 8.68 18.69 -23.75
C PRO A 23 8.26 17.32 -24.27
N PHE A 24 8.50 16.31 -23.44
CA PHE A 24 7.87 14.98 -23.53
C PHE A 24 7.58 14.41 -22.13
N VAL A 25 6.70 13.42 -22.08
CA VAL A 25 6.27 12.77 -20.83
C VAL A 25 6.74 11.32 -20.82
N GLU A 26 7.34 10.91 -19.73
CA GLU A 26 7.76 9.54 -19.47
C GLU A 26 6.91 8.96 -18.33
N VAL A 27 6.36 7.77 -18.55
CA VAL A 27 5.53 7.05 -17.59
C VAL A 27 6.22 5.73 -17.28
N SER A 28 6.45 5.44 -15.99
CA SER A 28 7.03 4.18 -15.54
C SER A 28 6.09 3.44 -14.59
N PHE A 29 5.90 2.14 -14.86
CA PHE A 29 5.04 1.27 -14.08
C PHE A 29 5.57 -0.18 -14.12
N ALA A 30 5.58 -0.86 -12.96
CA ALA A 30 6.02 -2.26 -12.84
C ALA A 30 7.40 -2.59 -13.47
N GLY A 31 8.35 -1.63 -13.46
CA GLY A 31 9.67 -1.80 -14.08
C GLY A 31 9.70 -1.55 -15.59
N GLN A 32 8.54 -1.30 -16.20
CA GLN A 32 8.38 -0.89 -17.60
C GLN A 32 8.34 0.64 -17.69
N THR A 33 8.77 1.20 -18.82
CA THR A 33 8.73 2.65 -19.09
C THR A 33 8.27 2.93 -20.51
N GLY A 34 7.32 3.83 -20.69
CA GLY A 34 6.89 4.37 -21.98
C GLY A 34 7.03 5.89 -22.02
N ARG A 35 7.27 6.45 -23.20
CA ARG A 35 7.44 7.90 -23.40
C ARG A 35 6.62 8.41 -24.57
N THR A 36 6.07 9.62 -24.43
CA THR A 36 5.35 10.31 -25.51
C THR A 36 6.31 10.86 -26.56
N SER A 37 5.77 11.33 -27.68
CA SER A 37 6.50 12.13 -28.65
C SER A 37 7.00 13.46 -28.06
N VAL A 38 8.12 13.96 -28.59
CA VAL A 38 8.69 15.27 -28.23
C VAL A 38 8.01 16.36 -29.03
N GLN A 39 7.50 17.39 -28.36
CA GLN A 39 6.90 18.56 -29.00
C GLN A 39 7.91 19.70 -29.03
N LYS A 40 8.46 20.02 -30.21
CA LYS A 40 9.54 21.01 -30.32
C LYS A 40 9.05 22.44 -30.11
N ASN A 41 9.78 23.21 -29.31
CA ASN A 41 9.55 24.61 -28.99
C ASN A 41 8.09 24.88 -28.57
N CYS A 42 7.55 24.06 -27.67
CA CYS A 42 6.15 24.10 -27.29
C CYS A 42 5.99 24.12 -25.77
N ALA A 43 5.47 25.23 -25.21
CA ALA A 43 5.21 25.34 -23.77
C ALA A 43 3.84 24.76 -23.36
N ASP A 44 2.93 24.57 -24.33
CA ASP A 44 1.57 24.02 -24.15
C ASP A 44 1.38 22.77 -25.04
N PRO A 45 2.15 21.70 -24.81
CA PRO A 45 2.14 20.52 -25.66
C PRO A 45 0.82 19.76 -25.59
N VAL A 46 0.39 19.23 -26.74
CA VAL A 46 -0.78 18.37 -26.88
C VAL A 46 -0.35 17.10 -27.61
N TRP A 47 -0.28 15.98 -26.88
CA TRP A 47 0.21 14.71 -27.42
C TRP A 47 -0.89 13.84 -28.05
N HIS A 48 -2.05 13.74 -27.39
CA HIS A 48 -3.10 12.77 -27.76
C HIS A 48 -2.56 11.33 -27.92
N GLU A 49 -1.69 10.92 -27.00
CA GLU A 49 -1.06 9.61 -26.97
C GLU A 49 -1.48 8.84 -25.72
N GLN A 50 -1.69 7.53 -25.86
CA GLN A 50 -1.89 6.59 -24.77
C GLN A 50 -0.64 5.72 -24.61
N VAL A 51 -0.26 5.44 -23.36
CA VAL A 51 0.86 4.55 -23.02
C VAL A 51 0.29 3.30 -22.37
N VAL A 52 0.43 2.15 -23.03
CA VAL A 52 -0.19 0.88 -22.65
C VAL A 52 0.86 -0.03 -22.01
N PHE A 53 0.63 -0.36 -20.74
CA PHE A 53 1.42 -1.34 -19.99
C PHE A 53 0.67 -2.68 -19.93
N LYS A 54 1.33 -3.77 -20.33
CA LYS A 54 0.78 -5.13 -20.22
C LYS A 54 1.40 -5.79 -19.00
N GLU A 55 0.59 -6.03 -17.97
CA GLU A 55 1.05 -6.58 -16.69
C GLU A 55 0.01 -7.52 -16.05
N MET A 56 0.47 -8.47 -15.24
CA MET A 56 -0.42 -9.37 -14.50
C MET A 56 -1.16 -8.64 -13.37
N PHE A 57 -2.49 -8.85 -13.28
CA PHE A 57 -3.33 -8.24 -12.24
C PHE A 57 -3.66 -9.26 -11.12
N PRO A 58 -3.58 -8.87 -9.83
CA PRO A 58 -3.20 -7.55 -9.30
C PRO A 58 -1.68 -7.29 -9.40
N PRO A 59 -1.25 -6.07 -9.80
CA PRO A 59 0.16 -5.74 -9.95
C PRO A 59 0.86 -5.66 -8.58
N LEU A 60 2.10 -6.13 -8.52
CA LEU A 60 2.95 -6.00 -7.32
C LEU A 60 3.44 -4.56 -7.12
N CYS A 61 3.47 -3.75 -8.18
CA CYS A 61 3.77 -2.33 -8.10
C CYS A 61 2.51 -1.52 -7.77
N ARG A 62 2.57 -0.71 -6.70
CA ARG A 62 1.45 0.11 -6.23
C ARG A 62 1.50 1.57 -6.68
N ARG A 63 2.52 1.98 -7.45
CA ARG A 63 2.69 3.38 -7.86
C ARG A 63 3.03 3.50 -9.34
N VAL A 64 2.39 4.44 -10.02
CA VAL A 64 2.75 4.90 -11.37
C VAL A 64 3.59 6.16 -11.23
N LYS A 65 4.77 6.20 -11.85
CA LYS A 65 5.64 7.38 -11.90
C LYS A 65 5.40 8.11 -13.22
N ILE A 66 5.14 9.41 -13.17
CA ILE A 66 4.99 10.28 -14.35
C ILE A 66 6.06 11.36 -14.26
N GLN A 67 6.88 11.51 -15.29
CA GLN A 67 7.95 12.50 -15.37
C GLN A 67 7.76 13.39 -16.59
N LEU A 68 7.87 14.70 -16.40
CA LEU A 68 7.94 15.66 -17.49
C LEU A 68 9.40 15.97 -17.77
N TRP A 69 9.81 15.87 -19.03
CA TRP A 69 11.17 16.05 -19.51
C TRP A 69 11.25 17.14 -20.57
N ASP A 70 12.42 17.75 -20.70
CA ASP A 70 12.83 18.66 -21.77
C ASP A 70 13.94 18.00 -22.60
N GLU A 71 13.72 17.81 -23.91
CA GLU A 71 14.71 17.23 -24.82
C GLU A 71 15.85 18.24 -25.03
N GLY A 72 17.04 17.92 -24.52
CA GLY A 72 18.20 18.80 -24.61
C GLY A 72 19.13 18.42 -25.76
N SER A 73 19.89 19.39 -26.29
CA SER A 73 20.84 19.13 -27.39
C SER A 73 22.01 18.19 -27.03
N MET A 74 22.23 17.90 -25.74
CA MET A 74 23.26 16.98 -25.26
C MET A 74 22.75 15.92 -24.27
N ASN A 75 21.79 16.27 -23.40
CA ASN A 75 21.11 15.34 -22.48
C ASN A 75 19.72 15.87 -22.19
N ASP A 76 18.76 14.96 -22.02
CA ASP A 76 17.41 15.28 -21.58
C ASP A 76 17.42 15.70 -20.11
N VAL A 77 16.57 16.67 -19.76
CA VAL A 77 16.48 17.22 -18.40
C VAL A 77 15.10 16.96 -17.83
N THR A 78 15.03 16.28 -16.69
CA THR A 78 13.76 16.13 -15.97
C THR A 78 13.33 17.46 -15.38
N LEU A 79 12.10 17.88 -15.67
CA LEU A 79 11.51 19.13 -15.18
C LEU A 79 10.69 18.91 -13.90
N ALA A 80 9.97 17.78 -13.80
CA ALA A 80 9.14 17.43 -12.65
C ALA A 80 8.80 15.93 -12.61
N THR A 81 8.51 15.41 -11.42
CA THR A 81 8.03 14.04 -11.21
C THR A 81 6.76 14.05 -10.36
N HIS A 82 5.78 13.22 -10.73
CA HIS A 82 4.56 12.97 -9.99
C HIS A 82 4.33 11.46 -9.81
N PHE A 83 3.77 11.05 -8.67
CA PHE A 83 3.46 9.66 -8.38
C PHE A 83 1.95 9.48 -8.13
N ILE A 84 1.33 8.53 -8.82
CA ILE A 84 -0.05 8.11 -8.59
C ILE A 84 -0.03 6.78 -7.84
N ASP A 85 -0.67 6.74 -6.66
CA ASP A 85 -0.78 5.52 -5.86
C ASP A 85 -2.04 4.74 -6.27
N LEU A 86 -1.85 3.53 -6.80
CA LEU A 86 -2.94 2.68 -7.28
C LEU A 86 -3.91 2.32 -6.16
N LYS A 87 -3.45 2.17 -4.91
CA LYS A 87 -4.35 1.92 -3.78
C LYS A 87 -5.32 3.09 -3.60
N LYS A 88 -4.88 4.32 -3.89
CA LYS A 88 -5.73 5.51 -3.73
C LYS A 88 -6.81 5.67 -4.81
N ILE A 89 -6.75 4.84 -5.85
CA ILE A 89 -7.71 4.89 -6.96
C ILE A 89 -8.40 3.53 -7.15
N SER A 90 -8.30 2.64 -6.14
CA SER A 90 -8.89 1.30 -6.10
C SER A 90 -9.81 1.13 -4.87
N ASN A 91 -10.87 0.33 -4.95
CA ASN A 91 -11.77 0.04 -3.83
C ASN A 91 -11.52 -1.36 -3.24
N GLU A 92 -11.17 -1.46 -1.95
CA GLU A 92 -10.82 -2.72 -1.26
C GLU A 92 -12.06 -3.51 -0.72
N GLN A 93 -13.28 -2.96 -0.79
CA GLN A 93 -14.43 -3.49 -0.03
C GLN A 93 -15.17 -4.72 -0.62
N ASP A 94 -14.85 -5.20 -1.83
CA ASP A 94 -15.71 -6.19 -2.54
C ASP A 94 -15.05 -7.53 -2.96
N GLY A 95 -13.92 -7.93 -2.36
CA GLY A 95 -13.32 -9.26 -2.58
C GLY A 95 -13.05 -9.62 -4.05
N ASP A 96 -13.12 -10.91 -4.41
CA ASP A 96 -12.80 -11.49 -5.75
C ASP A 96 -13.64 -10.96 -6.94
N LYS A 97 -14.45 -9.91 -6.76
CA LYS A 97 -15.20 -9.20 -7.82
C LYS A 97 -14.75 -7.73 -7.98
N GLY A 98 -13.45 -7.49 -7.80
CA GLY A 98 -12.82 -6.18 -7.61
C GLY A 98 -13.06 -5.11 -8.70
N PHE A 99 -13.25 -3.88 -8.25
CA PHE A 99 -13.21 -2.68 -9.09
C PHE A 99 -11.75 -2.29 -9.36
N LEU A 100 -11.42 -2.04 -10.63
CA LEU A 100 -10.07 -1.80 -11.12
C LEU A 100 -9.59 -0.36 -10.84
N PRO A 101 -8.28 -0.12 -10.65
CA PRO A 101 -7.73 1.23 -10.51
C PRO A 101 -8.15 2.11 -11.69
N THR A 102 -8.93 3.17 -11.45
CA THR A 102 -9.37 4.12 -12.48
C THR A 102 -9.19 5.55 -12.00
N PHE A 103 -8.68 6.43 -12.88
CA PHE A 103 -8.38 7.82 -12.54
C PHE A 103 -8.58 8.72 -13.76
N GLY A 104 -9.20 9.90 -13.56
CA GLY A 104 -9.34 10.90 -14.61
C GLY A 104 -10.51 10.65 -15.59
N PRO A 105 -10.62 11.45 -16.68
CA PRO A 105 -9.66 12.49 -17.10
C PRO A 105 -9.59 13.67 -16.12
N ALA A 106 -8.38 13.98 -15.62
CA ALA A 106 -8.15 15.04 -14.65
C ALA A 106 -6.77 15.70 -14.81
N TRP A 107 -6.68 17.00 -14.50
CA TRP A 107 -5.40 17.70 -14.45
C TRP A 107 -4.62 17.32 -13.20
N ILE A 108 -3.33 17.03 -13.39
CA ILE A 108 -2.36 16.80 -12.34
C ILE A 108 -1.36 17.95 -12.35
N ASN A 109 -1.16 18.57 -11.18
CA ASN A 109 -0.16 19.63 -11.00
C ASN A 109 1.24 19.03 -10.80
N LEU A 110 2.22 19.48 -11.58
CA LEU A 110 3.60 19.02 -11.59
C LEU A 110 4.50 20.01 -10.86
N TYR A 111 5.37 19.49 -9.99
CA TYR A 111 6.28 20.29 -9.16
C TYR A 111 7.71 19.75 -9.25
N GLY A 112 8.69 20.66 -9.19
CA GLY A 112 10.12 20.35 -9.26
C GLY A 112 10.97 21.27 -8.39
N SER A 113 12.26 21.36 -8.69
CA SER A 113 13.25 22.23 -8.03
C SER A 113 12.92 23.72 -8.23
N PRO A 114 13.42 24.64 -7.39
CA PRO A 114 13.37 26.07 -7.67
C PRO A 114 14.09 26.43 -8.99
N ARG A 115 13.67 27.49 -9.68
CA ARG A 115 14.41 28.01 -10.84
C ARG A 115 15.65 28.74 -10.36
N ASN A 116 16.83 28.12 -10.48
CA ASN A 116 18.08 28.73 -10.06
C ASN A 116 18.95 29.06 -11.28
N HIS A 117 19.39 30.31 -11.44
CA HIS A 117 20.27 30.76 -12.53
C HIS A 117 21.77 30.54 -12.22
N SER A 118 22.08 29.77 -11.17
CA SER A 118 23.44 29.45 -10.73
C SER A 118 24.06 28.31 -11.56
N LEU A 119 25.39 28.28 -11.68
CA LEU A 119 26.16 27.26 -12.43
C LEU A 119 26.04 25.83 -11.87
N MET A 120 25.48 25.66 -10.67
CA MET A 120 25.17 24.37 -10.04
C MET A 120 23.73 24.44 -9.51
N ASP A 121 22.87 23.49 -9.91
CA ASP A 121 21.53 23.31 -9.33
C ASP A 121 21.61 22.28 -8.18
N ASP A 122 21.70 22.78 -6.95
CA ASP A 122 21.79 21.95 -5.73
C ASP A 122 20.49 21.16 -5.45
N TYR A 123 19.41 21.38 -6.21
CA TYR A 123 18.09 20.79 -5.97
C TYR A 123 17.59 19.90 -7.12
N GLN A 124 18.45 19.54 -8.08
CA GLN A 124 18.07 18.73 -9.24
C GLN A 124 17.41 17.39 -8.87
N GLU A 125 17.82 16.78 -7.75
CA GLU A 125 17.23 15.55 -7.20
C GLU A 125 15.71 15.65 -6.93
N LEU A 126 15.18 16.88 -6.69
CA LEU A 126 13.74 17.11 -6.54
C LEU A 126 12.97 16.85 -7.83
N ASN A 127 13.57 17.10 -8.99
CA ASN A 127 12.94 16.84 -10.29
C ASN A 127 12.82 15.34 -10.58
N GLU A 128 13.71 14.53 -10.02
CA GLU A 128 13.75 13.07 -10.19
C GLU A 128 12.82 12.31 -9.22
N GLY A 129 12.24 13.03 -8.25
CA GLY A 129 11.32 12.49 -7.25
C GLY A 129 11.96 12.10 -5.90
N PHE A 130 13.22 12.49 -5.64
CA PHE A 130 13.92 12.25 -4.36
C PHE A 130 13.58 13.26 -3.26
N GLY A 131 12.41 13.89 -3.35
CA GLY A 131 11.91 14.86 -2.38
C GLY A 131 10.58 15.46 -2.84
N GLU A 132 10.03 16.38 -2.05
CA GLU A 132 8.82 17.11 -2.45
C GLU A 132 9.21 18.28 -3.36
N GLY A 133 8.66 18.32 -4.58
CA GLY A 133 8.83 19.46 -5.47
C GLY A 133 8.31 20.76 -4.85
N VAL A 134 9.07 21.84 -4.99
CA VAL A 134 8.87 23.13 -4.31
C VAL A 134 8.55 24.28 -5.26
N SER A 135 8.61 24.04 -6.57
CA SER A 135 8.24 25.02 -7.60
C SER A 135 7.23 24.39 -8.55
N PHE A 136 6.17 25.11 -8.89
CA PHE A 136 5.24 24.70 -9.93
C PHE A 136 5.95 24.67 -11.29
N ARG A 137 5.76 23.58 -12.04
CA ARG A 137 6.41 23.36 -13.35
C ARG A 137 5.42 23.20 -14.50
N GLY A 138 4.13 23.05 -14.19
CA GLY A 138 3.06 22.93 -15.17
C GLY A 138 1.98 21.98 -14.67
N ARG A 139 1.02 21.67 -15.55
CA ARG A 139 -0.03 20.68 -15.30
C ARG A 139 -0.18 19.78 -16.52
N ILE A 140 -0.56 18.53 -16.29
CA ILE A 140 -0.81 17.54 -17.35
C ILE A 140 -2.19 16.93 -17.17
N LEU A 141 -2.96 16.80 -18.25
CA LEU A 141 -4.26 16.15 -18.26
C LEU A 141 -4.04 14.65 -18.49
N VAL A 142 -4.48 13.81 -17.55
CA VAL A 142 -4.24 12.35 -17.60
C VAL A 142 -5.51 11.60 -17.27
N GLU A 143 -5.68 10.46 -17.93
CA GLU A 143 -6.66 9.41 -17.63
C GLU A 143 -5.90 8.08 -17.47
N ILE A 144 -6.32 7.27 -16.50
CA ILE A 144 -5.83 5.92 -16.25
C ILE A 144 -7.04 5.00 -16.23
N ALA A 145 -7.02 4.02 -17.12
CA ALA A 145 -7.96 2.92 -17.14
C ALA A 145 -7.21 1.59 -17.04
N VAL A 146 -7.85 0.60 -16.45
CA VAL A 146 -7.34 -0.77 -16.36
C VAL A 146 -8.37 -1.70 -16.96
N GLU A 147 -7.94 -2.61 -17.82
CA GLU A 147 -8.77 -3.64 -18.44
C GLU A 147 -8.19 -5.02 -18.10
N ILE A 148 -9.01 -5.93 -17.56
CA ILE A 148 -8.61 -7.33 -17.39
C ILE A 148 -8.84 -8.07 -18.70
N LEU A 149 -7.76 -8.56 -19.31
CA LEU A 149 -7.84 -9.46 -20.46
C LEU A 149 -8.10 -10.89 -19.96
N SER A 150 -9.36 -11.34 -20.02
CA SER A 150 -9.72 -12.72 -19.66
C SER A 150 -9.24 -13.71 -20.73
N GLY A 151 -8.37 -14.63 -20.33
CA GLY A 151 -7.71 -15.68 -21.13
C GLY A 151 -8.31 -16.00 -22.50
N GLY A 152 -7.76 -15.33 -23.51
CA GLY A 152 -8.04 -15.47 -24.94
C GLY A 152 -7.43 -14.27 -25.65
N ALA A 153 -6.96 -14.43 -26.89
CA ALA A 153 -6.47 -13.30 -27.70
C ALA A 153 -7.65 -12.40 -28.13
N GLN A 154 -8.24 -11.67 -27.18
CA GLN A 154 -9.21 -10.61 -27.44
C GLN A 154 -8.50 -9.27 -27.44
N GLU A 155 -8.70 -8.49 -28.51
CA GLU A 155 -8.26 -7.10 -28.60
C GLU A 155 -8.95 -6.26 -27.51
N SER A 156 -8.23 -5.28 -26.93
CA SER A 156 -8.78 -4.39 -25.90
C SER A 156 -10.06 -3.69 -26.40
N LYS A 157 -11.04 -3.46 -25.53
CA LYS A 157 -12.25 -2.70 -25.91
C LYS A 157 -11.90 -1.28 -26.40
N PHE A 158 -10.82 -0.71 -25.85
CA PHE A 158 -10.30 0.61 -26.22
C PHE A 158 -9.71 0.64 -27.64
N SER A 159 -8.93 -0.37 -28.04
CA SER A 159 -8.37 -0.49 -29.39
C SER A 159 -9.47 -0.73 -30.44
N LYS A 160 -10.55 -1.43 -30.06
CA LYS A 160 -11.71 -1.69 -30.93
C LYS A 160 -12.51 -0.40 -31.25
N ALA A 161 -12.80 0.42 -30.23
CA ALA A 161 -13.46 1.71 -30.40
C ALA A 161 -12.63 2.68 -31.27
N LEU A 162 -11.30 2.61 -31.16
CA LEU A 162 -10.39 3.46 -31.91
C LEU A 162 -10.29 3.09 -33.40
N LYS A 163 -10.33 1.80 -33.74
CA LYS A 163 -10.39 1.34 -35.15
C LYS A 163 -11.70 1.80 -35.81
N GLU A 164 -12.83 1.71 -35.10
CA GLU A 164 -14.13 2.19 -35.60
C GLU A 164 -14.15 3.71 -35.86
N LEU A 165 -13.45 4.51 -35.05
CA LEU A 165 -13.28 5.95 -35.24
C LEU A 165 -12.33 6.33 -36.40
N LYS A 166 -11.27 5.56 -36.65
CA LYS A 166 -10.35 5.79 -37.79
C LYS A 166 -10.98 5.44 -39.15
N LEU A 167 -12.01 4.58 -39.16
CA LEU A 167 -12.74 4.20 -40.38
C LEU A 167 -13.74 5.27 -40.85
N SER A 168 -14.11 6.25 -40.02
CA SER A 168 -15.14 7.25 -40.36
C SER A 168 -14.62 8.54 -40.99
N SER A 169 -13.30 8.75 -41.12
CA SER A 169 -12.71 10.04 -41.54
C SER A 169 -12.06 10.07 -42.93
N LYS A 170 -12.45 9.19 -43.85
CA LYS A 170 -12.05 9.27 -45.27
C LYS A 170 -13.28 9.44 -46.15
N ASP A 171 -13.66 10.69 -46.41
CA ASP A 171 -14.11 11.09 -47.75
C ASP A 171 -14.13 12.63 -47.98
N LYS A 172 -13.72 13.00 -49.21
CA LYS A 172 -13.75 14.33 -49.89
C LYS A 172 -12.76 15.37 -49.34
N ASP A 173 -11.84 15.97 -50.09
CA ASP A 173 -11.96 16.47 -51.44
C ASP A 173 -10.60 16.88 -52.05
N SER A 174 -10.66 17.22 -53.33
CA SER A 174 -9.57 17.21 -54.30
C SER A 174 -8.74 18.50 -54.48
N LYS A 175 -7.57 18.30 -55.12
CA LYS A 175 -6.94 19.10 -56.21
C LYS A 175 -5.85 20.15 -55.91
N SER A 176 -4.69 19.84 -56.52
CA SER A 176 -3.74 20.71 -57.25
C SER A 176 -2.80 21.57 -56.39
N SER A 177 -1.50 21.75 -56.66
CA SER A 177 -0.79 21.75 -57.94
C SER A 177 0.75 21.66 -57.79
N LYS A 178 1.35 20.91 -58.73
CA LYS A 178 2.62 21.08 -59.50
C LYS A 178 3.89 21.72 -58.91
N GLY A 179 4.99 21.00 -59.17
CA GLY A 179 6.26 21.54 -59.71
C GLY A 179 7.53 20.90 -59.12
N SER A 180 7.99 19.70 -59.55
CA SER A 180 9.08 19.46 -60.55
C SER A 180 10.27 20.42 -60.42
N SER A 181 11.55 20.03 -60.33
CA SER A 181 12.34 18.99 -61.03
C SER A 181 13.79 19.11 -60.49
N LYS A 182 14.59 18.06 -60.25
CA LYS A 182 15.56 17.36 -61.14
C LYS A 182 16.85 17.18 -60.31
N ASP A 183 17.76 16.21 -60.44
CA ASP A 183 18.02 15.10 -61.36
C ASP A 183 19.08 14.21 -60.67
N LYS A 184 18.97 12.87 -60.84
CA LYS A 184 20.02 11.83 -61.13
C LYS A 184 21.36 11.79 -60.38
N ALA A 185 22.04 10.67 -60.15
CA ALA A 185 21.92 9.21 -60.38
C ALA A 185 23.15 8.57 -59.66
N ASP A 186 23.08 7.37 -59.06
CA ASP A 186 23.62 6.05 -59.50
C ASP A 186 24.22 5.42 -58.22
N LYS A 187 24.28 4.11 -57.88
CA LYS A 187 24.00 2.78 -58.49
C LYS A 187 23.99 1.76 -57.30
N ALA A 188 23.02 0.83 -57.23
CA ALA A 188 23.12 -0.64 -57.43
C ALA A 188 24.01 -1.40 -56.40
N ASP A 189 23.65 -2.54 -55.79
CA ASP A 189 22.66 -3.59 -56.08
C ASP A 189 22.48 -4.54 -54.86
N ASP A 190 21.49 -5.42 -54.98
CA ASP A 190 21.24 -6.72 -54.35
C ASP A 190 20.30 -6.82 -53.14
N GLY A 191 19.15 -7.44 -53.43
CA GLY A 191 18.03 -7.65 -52.54
C GLY A 191 18.10 -8.93 -51.70
N LYS A 192 17.27 -8.95 -50.67
CA LYS A 192 16.74 -10.17 -50.06
C LYS A 192 15.41 -9.87 -49.36
N ALA A 193 14.54 -10.87 -49.46
CA ALA A 193 13.13 -10.88 -49.11
C ALA A 193 12.82 -10.42 -47.68
N GLN A 194 11.74 -9.65 -47.55
CA GLN A 194 11.09 -9.33 -46.28
C GLN A 194 10.39 -10.58 -45.72
N GLN A 195 10.91 -11.10 -44.62
CA GLN A 195 10.16 -11.93 -43.69
C GLN A 195 9.29 -11.00 -42.83
N ALA A 196 7.98 -11.21 -42.88
CA ALA A 196 7.05 -10.71 -41.87
C ALA A 196 7.40 -11.38 -40.53
N THR A 197 7.56 -10.58 -39.49
CA THR A 197 7.82 -11.03 -38.12
C THR A 197 6.53 -10.89 -37.32
N ASP A 198 5.99 -12.02 -36.88
CA ASP A 198 4.85 -12.09 -35.96
C ASP A 198 5.26 -11.51 -34.59
N LYS A 199 4.78 -10.29 -34.29
CA LYS A 199 4.85 -9.67 -32.95
C LYS A 199 3.53 -9.92 -32.20
N THR A 200 3.40 -11.06 -31.54
CA THR A 200 2.29 -11.30 -30.58
C THR A 200 2.78 -12.09 -29.38
N ASN A 201 3.63 -11.44 -28.57
CA ASN A 201 3.82 -11.63 -27.11
C ASN A 201 5.05 -10.82 -26.66
N SER A 202 5.06 -9.53 -27.01
CA SER A 202 6.05 -8.59 -26.50
C SER A 202 5.53 -7.99 -25.20
N THR A 203 6.31 -8.07 -24.13
CA THR A 203 6.15 -7.25 -22.90
C THR A 203 6.62 -5.80 -23.11
N GLU A 204 6.88 -5.38 -24.35
CA GLU A 204 7.22 -4.00 -24.67
C GLU A 204 6.00 -3.08 -24.46
N VAL A 205 6.28 -1.91 -23.89
CA VAL A 205 5.31 -0.83 -23.71
C VAL A 205 4.89 -0.29 -25.07
N GLU A 206 3.58 -0.21 -25.32
CA GLU A 206 3.02 0.32 -26.58
C GLU A 206 2.61 1.78 -26.38
N VAL A 207 3.01 2.66 -27.31
CA VAL A 207 2.61 4.07 -27.34
C VAL A 207 1.81 4.29 -28.62
N GLU A 208 0.55 4.68 -28.47
CA GLU A 208 -0.40 4.79 -29.58
C GLU A 208 -1.07 6.16 -29.62
N SER A 209 -1.36 6.68 -30.81
CA SER A 209 -2.19 7.88 -30.97
C SER A 209 -3.67 7.54 -30.88
N PHE A 210 -4.43 8.29 -30.06
CA PHE A 210 -5.88 8.09 -29.89
C PHE A 210 -6.70 9.26 -30.47
N ALA A 211 -7.94 8.98 -30.87
CA ALA A 211 -8.85 9.97 -31.42
C ALA A 211 -9.50 10.77 -30.27
N VAL A 212 -9.49 12.09 -30.40
CA VAL A 212 -10.01 13.04 -29.39
C VAL A 212 -11.48 12.72 -29.08
N PRO A 213 -11.89 12.52 -27.81
CA PRO A 213 -13.29 12.42 -27.43
C PRO A 213 -14.06 13.70 -27.82
N PRO A 214 -15.37 13.63 -28.09
CA PRO A 214 -16.15 14.82 -28.39
C PRO A 214 -16.17 15.76 -27.16
N GLU A 215 -15.67 16.98 -27.35
CA GLU A 215 -15.63 18.12 -26.40
C GLU A 215 -14.76 17.96 -25.14
N ILE A 216 -13.48 18.33 -25.24
CA ILE A 216 -12.81 19.01 -24.12
C ILE A 216 -13.51 20.37 -23.97
N ILE A 217 -14.45 20.48 -23.03
CA ILE A 217 -15.11 21.76 -22.71
C ILE A 217 -14.01 22.76 -22.33
N PRO A 218 -13.86 23.90 -23.03
CA PRO A 218 -12.87 24.92 -22.66
C PRO A 218 -13.09 25.36 -21.21
N GLU A 219 -12.06 25.28 -20.37
CA GLU A 219 -12.14 25.76 -18.99
C GLU A 219 -12.50 27.26 -18.99
N LYS A 220 -13.60 27.62 -18.32
CA LYS A 220 -13.94 29.02 -18.09
C LYS A 220 -13.00 29.55 -17.01
N TYR A 221 -12.07 30.42 -17.39
CA TYR A 221 -11.16 31.06 -16.45
C TYR A 221 -11.92 32.10 -15.61
N GLU A 222 -11.66 32.07 -14.30
CA GLU A 222 -12.10 33.07 -13.34
C GLU A 222 -10.89 33.62 -12.58
N ASP A 223 -11.00 34.87 -12.12
CA ASP A 223 -9.99 35.50 -11.29
C ASP A 223 -10.24 35.16 -9.82
N PHE A 224 -9.18 34.72 -9.15
CA PHE A 224 -9.13 34.37 -7.74
C PHE A 224 -8.22 35.33 -7.00
N LEU A 225 -8.72 35.93 -5.92
CA LEU A 225 -7.94 36.72 -4.97
C LEU A 225 -7.38 35.79 -3.90
N LEU A 226 -6.07 35.85 -3.67
CA LEU A 226 -5.44 35.32 -2.48
C LEU A 226 -5.16 36.48 -1.52
N PHE A 227 -5.61 36.35 -0.28
CA PHE A 227 -5.30 37.25 0.82
C PHE A 227 -4.64 36.48 1.97
N GLY A 228 -3.60 37.06 2.57
CA GLY A 228 -2.95 36.49 3.75
C GLY A 228 -2.52 37.55 4.76
N ALA A 229 -2.60 37.22 6.05
CA ALA A 229 -2.13 38.09 7.14
C ALA A 229 -1.30 37.28 8.15
N PHE A 230 -0.09 37.75 8.48
CA PHE A 230 0.83 37.06 9.39
C PHE A 230 0.63 37.52 10.83
N PHE A 231 0.36 36.59 11.74
CA PHE A 231 0.05 36.87 13.15
C PHE A 231 1.28 36.67 14.05
N GLU A 232 2.05 35.62 13.79
CA GLU A 232 3.23 35.22 14.55
C GLU A 232 4.31 34.66 13.61
N ALA A 233 5.58 34.94 13.89
CA ALA A 233 6.72 34.22 13.32
C ALA A 233 7.78 33.99 14.42
N THR A 234 7.90 32.75 14.89
CA THR A 234 8.78 32.33 16.00
C THR A 234 9.59 31.10 15.58
N MET A 235 10.43 30.57 16.48
CA MET A 235 11.29 29.40 16.21
C MET A 235 12.17 29.53 14.96
N ILE A 236 12.58 30.76 14.61
CA ILE A 236 13.41 31.01 13.45
C ILE A 236 14.82 30.54 13.77
N ASP A 237 15.38 29.58 13.02
CA ASP A 237 16.74 29.09 13.26
C ASP A 237 17.72 30.26 13.27
N ARG A 238 18.47 30.39 14.37
CA ARG A 238 19.42 31.49 14.56
C ARG A 238 20.45 31.61 13.43
N LYS A 239 20.82 30.51 12.76
CA LYS A 239 21.72 30.54 11.59
C LYS A 239 21.16 31.36 10.43
N ILE A 240 19.84 31.47 10.34
CA ILE A 240 19.13 32.21 9.30
C ILE A 240 18.77 33.62 9.78
N GLY A 241 18.50 33.76 11.08
CA GLY A 241 17.98 34.98 11.71
C GLY A 241 18.98 36.11 11.95
N ASP A 242 20.24 36.00 11.52
CA ASP A 242 21.23 37.09 11.62
C ASP A 242 20.97 38.24 10.62
N LYS A 243 20.15 38.00 9.59
CA LYS A 243 19.77 38.96 8.55
C LYS A 243 18.27 39.29 8.62
N PRO A 244 17.83 40.44 8.05
CA PRO A 244 16.41 40.73 7.94
C PRO A 244 15.65 39.64 7.17
N ILE A 245 14.46 39.30 7.65
CA ILE A 245 13.60 38.25 7.12
C ILE A 245 12.31 38.86 6.57
N SER A 246 11.88 38.39 5.41
CA SER A 246 10.54 38.64 4.85
C SER A 246 9.88 37.33 4.44
N PHE A 247 8.57 37.35 4.21
CA PHE A 247 7.82 36.22 3.67
C PHE A 247 7.28 36.53 2.28
N GLU A 248 7.27 35.54 1.40
CA GLU A 248 6.65 35.56 0.07
C GLU A 248 5.55 34.51 0.01
N VAL A 249 4.37 34.87 -0.51
CA VAL A 249 3.27 33.93 -0.74
C VAL A 249 2.98 33.85 -2.24
N SER A 250 2.86 32.63 -2.77
CA SER A 250 2.68 32.40 -4.21
C SER A 250 1.77 31.21 -4.52
N VAL A 251 1.09 31.25 -5.67
CA VAL A 251 0.27 30.14 -6.20
C VAL A 251 0.58 29.94 -7.67
N GLY A 252 1.06 28.74 -8.03
CA GLY A 252 1.54 28.47 -9.38
C GLY A 252 2.67 29.44 -9.77
N ASN A 253 2.47 30.21 -10.84
CA ASN A 253 3.39 31.27 -11.27
C ASN A 253 3.04 32.67 -10.75
N PHE A 254 1.90 32.83 -10.06
CA PHE A 254 1.44 34.12 -9.55
C PHE A 254 2.03 34.40 -8.16
N GLY A 255 2.40 35.66 -7.90
CA GLY A 255 3.04 36.09 -6.66
C GLY A 255 4.54 35.79 -6.58
N ASN A 256 5.12 35.11 -7.58
CA ASN A 256 6.54 34.75 -7.64
C ASN A 256 7.38 35.91 -8.21
N LEU A 257 8.03 36.68 -7.34
CA LEU A 257 8.81 37.87 -7.73
C LEU A 257 10.27 37.55 -8.07
N ILE A 258 10.81 36.46 -7.52
CA ILE A 258 12.24 36.10 -7.63
C ILE A 258 12.55 35.39 -8.97
N ASP A 259 11.64 34.54 -9.47
CA ASP A 259 11.90 33.71 -10.66
C ASP A 259 11.50 34.37 -12.00
N GLY A 260 11.21 35.68 -12.00
CA GLY A 260 11.04 36.47 -13.23
C GLY A 260 9.76 36.19 -14.05
N GLY A 261 8.60 36.09 -13.42
CA GLY A 261 7.32 36.00 -14.14
C GLY A 261 7.01 37.27 -14.95
N SER A 262 7.20 37.21 -16.27
CA SER A 262 6.71 38.21 -17.23
C SER A 262 5.20 38.41 -17.06
N HIS A 263 4.75 39.66 -16.94
CA HIS A 263 3.34 40.04 -17.11
C HIS A 263 2.89 39.74 -18.56
N HIS A 264 2.50 38.49 -18.85
CA HIS A 264 1.80 38.15 -20.09
C HIS A 264 0.29 38.26 -19.90
N GLY A 265 -0.19 39.51 -19.80
CA GLY A 265 -1.54 39.84 -20.23
C GLY A 265 -1.54 39.95 -21.76
N SER A 266 -2.08 38.96 -22.46
CA SER A 266 -2.27 39.00 -23.91
C SER A 266 -3.26 40.12 -24.29
N LYS A 267 -2.74 41.30 -24.64
CA LYS A 267 -3.49 42.32 -25.38
C LYS A 267 -3.86 41.77 -26.76
N LYS A 268 -5.11 41.32 -26.92
CA LYS A 268 -5.68 40.99 -28.24
C LYS A 268 -5.78 42.27 -29.09
N LYS A 269 -5.09 42.27 -30.22
CA LYS A 269 -5.12 43.32 -31.25
C LYS A 269 -6.42 43.20 -32.06
N SER A 270 -7.09 44.34 -32.24
CA SER A 270 -8.30 44.55 -33.02
C SER A 270 -8.10 44.29 -34.52
N ALA A 271 -9.16 43.84 -35.19
CA ALA A 271 -9.30 43.89 -36.65
C ALA A 271 -10.66 44.53 -36.99
N GLU A 272 -10.61 45.62 -37.74
CA GLU A 272 -11.72 46.47 -38.15
C GLU A 272 -12.37 46.03 -39.49
N LEU A 273 -13.71 46.12 -39.49
CA LEU A 273 -14.64 46.67 -40.51
C LEU A 273 -14.84 46.02 -41.90
N MET A 274 -16.10 45.71 -42.20
CA MET A 274 -16.85 46.20 -43.39
C MET A 274 -18.38 46.15 -43.13
N GLU A 275 -19.06 47.21 -43.59
CA GLU A 275 -20.48 47.65 -43.46
C GLU A 275 -21.47 46.73 -44.23
N GLU A 276 -22.82 46.77 -44.13
CA GLU A 276 -23.78 47.90 -44.14
C GLU A 276 -25.25 47.39 -43.87
N ASP A 277 -26.03 48.16 -43.09
CA ASP A 277 -27.50 48.42 -42.98
C ASP A 277 -28.58 47.34 -43.31
N VAL A 278 -29.70 47.18 -42.56
CA VAL A 278 -30.82 48.13 -42.31
C VAL A 278 -31.62 47.83 -41.00
N LEU A 279 -31.92 48.92 -40.27
CA LEU A 279 -32.78 49.24 -39.09
C LEU A 279 -34.27 48.75 -39.07
N PRO A 280 -35.14 49.09 -38.05
CA PRO A 280 -34.95 49.51 -36.63
C PRO A 280 -35.93 48.86 -35.60
N LEU A 281 -35.67 48.99 -34.28
CA LEU A 281 -36.53 49.68 -33.27
C LEU A 281 -36.14 49.41 -31.79
N LEU A 282 -35.80 50.50 -31.09
CA LEU A 282 -36.09 50.87 -29.67
C LEU A 282 -35.50 50.08 -28.47
N HIS A 283 -34.43 50.61 -27.85
CA HIS A 283 -34.47 51.24 -26.50
C HIS A 283 -33.12 51.91 -26.16
N GLU A 284 -33.15 53.21 -25.86
CA GLU A 284 -32.14 53.94 -25.07
C GLU A 284 -32.20 53.43 -23.62
N GLY A 285 -31.16 53.32 -22.80
CA GLY A 285 -29.76 53.70 -22.88
C GLY A 285 -29.26 53.89 -21.44
N GLU A 286 -28.47 52.96 -20.91
CA GLU A 286 -27.63 53.17 -19.72
C GLU A 286 -26.20 52.72 -20.04
N LYS A 287 -25.26 53.65 -19.89
CA LYS A 287 -23.82 53.47 -20.10
C LYS A 287 -23.22 52.81 -18.87
N ASP A 288 -22.79 51.56 -18.97
CA ASP A 288 -21.86 50.99 -17.99
C ASP A 288 -20.43 51.40 -18.34
N VAL A 289 -19.88 52.24 -17.47
CA VAL A 289 -18.50 52.70 -17.45
C VAL A 289 -17.65 51.58 -16.86
N ALA A 290 -16.82 50.94 -17.69
CA ALA A 290 -15.78 50.03 -17.22
C ALA A 290 -14.73 50.82 -16.42
N HIS A 291 -14.75 50.67 -15.09
CA HIS A 291 -13.69 51.12 -14.20
C HIS A 291 -12.56 50.07 -14.16
N ASP A 292 -11.56 50.26 -15.00
CA ASP A 292 -10.28 49.54 -14.91
C ASP A 292 -9.45 50.17 -13.78
N THR A 293 -9.60 49.66 -12.54
CA THR A 293 -8.87 50.16 -11.35
C THR A 293 -7.92 49.08 -10.87
N ALA A 294 -6.61 49.28 -11.07
CA ALA A 294 -5.58 48.32 -10.71
C ALA A 294 -5.47 48.14 -9.18
N ILE A 295 -5.75 46.94 -8.69
CA ILE A 295 -5.53 46.53 -7.29
C ILE A 295 -4.01 46.50 -7.00
N SER A 296 -3.58 47.09 -5.88
CA SER A 296 -2.19 47.02 -5.42
C SER A 296 -1.85 45.57 -5.06
N MET A 297 -0.94 44.95 -5.83
CA MET A 297 -0.50 43.57 -5.61
C MET A 297 0.78 43.57 -4.77
N ALA A 298 0.72 42.94 -3.59
CA ALA A 298 1.87 42.75 -2.71
C ALA A 298 1.92 41.29 -2.26
N SER A 299 2.77 40.47 -2.88
CA SER A 299 2.95 39.07 -2.50
C SER A 299 4.02 38.85 -1.42
N THR A 300 4.66 39.93 -0.95
CA THR A 300 5.76 39.87 0.02
C THR A 300 5.55 40.82 1.20
N THR A 301 6.00 40.40 2.39
CA THR A 301 6.07 41.27 3.57
C THR A 301 7.32 42.15 3.54
N HIS A 302 7.33 43.24 4.31
CA HIS A 302 8.55 44.03 4.50
C HIS A 302 9.62 43.24 5.26
N PRO A 303 10.92 43.37 4.90
CA PRO A 303 12.00 42.74 5.67
C PRO A 303 12.14 43.29 7.09
N GLU A 304 12.05 42.42 8.08
CA GLU A 304 12.16 42.75 9.51
C GLU A 304 13.33 42.04 10.18
N LYS A 305 13.92 42.66 11.22
CA LYS A 305 15.06 42.09 11.93
C LYS A 305 14.60 41.14 13.05
N PRO A 306 15.05 39.86 13.06
CA PRO A 306 14.70 38.93 14.13
C PRO A 306 15.34 39.27 15.49
N LEU A 307 14.63 38.95 16.58
CA LEU A 307 15.05 39.05 17.98
C LEU A 307 15.27 37.65 18.58
N VAL A 308 16.14 37.51 19.58
CA VAL A 308 16.45 36.21 20.21
C VAL A 308 15.34 35.79 21.17
N THR A 309 14.94 34.51 21.13
CA THR A 309 13.93 33.95 22.06
C THR A 309 14.48 33.83 23.49
N ASP A 310 13.72 34.32 24.48
CA ASP A 310 14.12 34.29 25.88
C ASP A 310 14.11 32.85 26.42
N GLY A 311 15.22 32.44 27.03
CA GLY A 311 15.42 31.06 27.50
C GLY A 311 15.89 30.07 26.43
N ASN A 312 15.87 30.41 25.13
CA ASN A 312 16.37 29.55 24.06
C ASN A 312 17.16 30.32 22.98
N ARG A 313 18.48 30.39 23.16
CA ARG A 313 19.40 31.11 22.26
C ARG A 313 19.59 30.50 20.87
N ASN A 314 18.93 29.38 20.57
CA ASN A 314 19.00 28.73 19.25
C ASN A 314 17.96 29.27 18.27
N TYR A 315 16.95 29.99 18.77
CA TYR A 315 15.87 30.50 17.96
C TYR A 315 15.72 32.01 18.10
N ASN A 316 15.22 32.61 17.02
CA ASN A 316 14.79 33.98 16.93
C ASN A 316 13.27 34.06 16.66
N TYR A 317 12.70 35.25 16.79
CA TYR A 317 11.32 35.57 16.43
C TYR A 317 11.21 36.96 15.81
N LEU A 318 10.12 37.23 15.07
CA LEU A 318 9.80 38.56 14.54
C LEU A 318 8.74 39.25 15.42
N PRO A 319 8.97 40.50 15.86
CA PRO A 319 8.09 41.21 16.77
C PRO A 319 6.95 41.93 16.03
N PHE A 320 6.02 41.18 15.41
CA PHE A 320 4.90 41.78 14.67
C PHE A 320 3.96 42.66 15.53
N GLY A 321 3.90 42.45 16.85
CA GLY A 321 3.14 43.30 17.77
C GLY A 321 1.67 43.47 17.36
N ALA A 322 1.14 44.70 17.48
CA ALA A 322 -0.25 45.04 17.15
C ALA A 322 -0.53 45.22 15.64
N LYS A 323 0.50 45.40 14.81
CA LYS A 323 0.39 45.63 13.36
C LYS A 323 0.78 44.37 12.60
N LYS A 324 -0.20 43.64 12.08
CA LYS A 324 0.01 42.38 11.36
C LYS A 324 0.22 42.64 9.87
N PRO A 325 1.34 42.21 9.27
CA PRO A 325 1.60 42.45 7.85
C PRO A 325 0.71 41.57 6.97
N CYS A 326 0.15 42.17 5.91
CA CYS A 326 -0.72 41.49 4.94
C CYS A 326 -0.06 41.34 3.56
N VAL A 327 -0.49 40.32 2.82
CA VAL A 327 -0.13 40.06 1.43
C VAL A 327 -1.40 39.78 0.61
N SER A 328 -1.45 40.25 -0.63
CA SER A 328 -2.56 39.98 -1.54
C SER A 328 -2.18 40.08 -3.01
N PHE A 329 -2.69 39.17 -3.84
CA PHE A 329 -2.55 39.20 -5.29
C PHE A 329 -3.69 38.42 -5.97
N ILE A 330 -3.87 38.66 -7.28
CA ILE A 330 -4.87 37.97 -8.11
C ILE A 330 -4.19 36.92 -8.97
N SER A 331 -4.86 35.78 -9.15
CA SER A 331 -4.45 34.67 -10.01
C SER A 331 -5.65 34.16 -10.79
N SER A 332 -5.47 33.72 -12.04
CA SER A 332 -6.58 33.31 -12.91
C SER A 332 -6.54 31.80 -13.19
N TRP A 333 -7.64 31.09 -12.93
CA TRP A 333 -7.74 29.62 -13.04
C TRP A 333 -9.11 29.18 -13.56
N GLY A 334 -9.23 27.97 -14.09
CA GLY A 334 -10.54 27.39 -14.43
C GLY A 334 -11.40 27.15 -13.17
N ASP A 335 -12.62 27.69 -13.11
CA ASP A 335 -13.52 27.47 -11.97
C ASP A 335 -14.07 26.03 -11.97
N GLN A 336 -13.72 25.27 -10.94
CA GLN A 336 -14.18 23.91 -10.69
C GLN A 336 -14.61 23.71 -9.22
N ILE A 337 -14.98 24.78 -8.50
CA ILE A 337 -15.34 24.73 -7.07
C ILE A 337 -16.47 23.71 -6.83
N PHE A 338 -17.39 23.53 -7.79
CA PHE A 338 -18.47 22.54 -7.71
C PHE A 338 -17.98 21.08 -7.55
N ARG A 339 -16.78 20.73 -8.03
CA ARG A 339 -16.19 19.39 -7.86
C ARG A 339 -15.76 19.11 -6.41
N LEU A 340 -15.52 20.15 -5.61
CA LEU A 340 -15.17 20.03 -4.20
C LEU A 340 -16.34 19.52 -3.37
N HIS A 341 -17.59 19.75 -3.78
CA HIS A 341 -18.77 19.31 -3.02
C HIS A 341 -18.77 17.79 -2.77
N TRP A 342 -18.63 17.00 -3.83
CA TRP A 342 -18.60 15.53 -3.72
C TRP A 342 -17.35 15.04 -2.98
N SER A 343 -16.21 15.70 -3.19
CA SER A 343 -14.95 15.38 -2.50
C SER A 343 -15.03 15.65 -0.99
N ASN A 344 -15.53 16.82 -0.58
CA ASN A 344 -15.67 17.20 0.83
C ASN A 344 -16.76 16.37 1.54
N MET A 345 -17.84 16.01 0.84
CA MET A 345 -18.88 15.12 1.36
C MET A 345 -18.33 13.70 1.57
N LEU A 346 -17.49 13.22 0.65
CA LEU A 346 -16.82 11.92 0.78
C LEU A 346 -15.68 11.95 1.81
N GLU A 347 -14.91 13.04 1.96
CA GLU A 347 -13.90 13.22 3.03
C GLU A 347 -14.55 13.20 4.43
N LYS A 348 -15.80 13.67 4.56
CA LYS A 348 -16.62 13.50 5.76
C LYS A 348 -17.06 12.03 6.00
N MET A 349 -16.91 11.11 5.03
CA MET A 349 -17.29 9.70 5.13
C MET A 349 -16.12 8.69 5.05
N ALA A 350 -15.05 8.96 4.30
CA ALA A 350 -13.75 8.28 4.27
C ALA A 350 -12.90 8.91 3.13
N ASP A 351 -11.66 9.31 3.42
CA ASP A 351 -10.68 9.80 2.44
C ASP A 351 -10.67 8.94 1.17
N LEU A 352 -10.71 9.56 -0.04
CA LEU A 352 -10.23 9.09 -1.37
C LEU A 352 -10.98 9.81 -2.54
N LEU A 353 -10.55 11.01 -2.99
CA LEU A 353 -10.99 11.61 -4.27
C LEU A 353 -9.97 12.65 -4.85
N PRO A 354 -10.01 12.94 -6.17
CA PRO A 354 -8.87 13.42 -6.98
C PRO A 354 -8.37 14.85 -6.67
N GLN A 355 -7.12 15.10 -7.10
CA GLN A 355 -6.43 16.38 -7.00
C GLN A 355 -7.22 17.50 -7.70
N HIS A 356 -7.31 18.67 -7.05
CA HIS A 356 -7.95 19.87 -7.60
C HIS A 356 -7.01 20.60 -8.59
N THR A 357 -7.59 21.34 -9.54
CA THR A 357 -6.87 21.99 -10.65
C THR A 357 -6.01 23.17 -10.23
N ILE A 358 -6.32 23.83 -9.10
CA ILE A 358 -5.60 25.01 -8.63
C ILE A 358 -4.28 24.57 -7.98
N PRO A 359 -3.12 25.12 -8.38
CA PRO A 359 -1.83 24.79 -7.78
C PRO A 359 -1.79 25.07 -6.27
N ASP A 360 -0.86 24.44 -5.59
CA ASP A 360 -0.66 24.61 -4.16
C ASP A 360 -0.12 26.01 -3.84
N VAL A 361 -0.49 26.52 -2.67
CA VAL A 361 0.00 27.77 -2.12
C VAL A 361 1.33 27.52 -1.41
N PHE A 362 2.34 28.33 -1.71
CA PHE A 362 3.63 28.31 -1.04
C PHE A 362 3.80 29.54 -0.17
N ILE A 363 4.32 29.33 1.04
CA ILE A 363 4.82 30.39 1.92
C ILE A 363 6.33 30.22 1.98
N TRP A 364 7.09 31.18 1.46
CA TRP A 364 8.54 31.20 1.49
C TRP A 364 9.05 32.17 2.54
N MET A 365 10.00 31.74 3.36
CA MET A 365 10.84 32.62 4.14
C MET A 365 12.04 33.06 3.31
N LEU A 366 12.28 34.36 3.26
CA LEU A 366 13.35 34.99 2.52
C LEU A 366 14.37 35.59 3.50
N SER A 367 15.65 35.37 3.22
CA SER A 367 16.75 36.05 3.89
C SER A 367 17.68 36.63 2.82
N ASN A 368 17.84 37.96 2.81
CA ASN A 368 18.62 38.68 1.79
C ASN A 368 18.18 38.32 0.35
N ASN A 369 16.87 38.36 0.09
CA ASN A 369 16.23 38.01 -1.18
C ASN A 369 16.52 36.59 -1.70
N LYS A 370 16.91 35.67 -0.81
CA LYS A 370 17.05 34.24 -1.12
C LYS A 370 16.04 33.44 -0.33
N ARG A 371 15.38 32.50 -1.01
CA ARG A 371 14.50 31.49 -0.40
C ARG A 371 15.30 30.57 0.50
N VAL A 372 14.97 30.54 1.80
CA VAL A 372 15.71 29.76 2.81
C VAL A 372 14.86 28.66 3.45
N ALA A 373 13.54 28.83 3.53
CA ALA A 373 12.62 27.79 4.01
C ALA A 373 11.22 28.00 3.42
N TYR A 374 10.39 26.95 3.41
CA TYR A 374 9.03 27.03 2.87
C TYR A 374 8.01 26.19 3.64
N ALA A 375 6.73 26.53 3.44
CA ALA A 375 5.58 25.67 3.67
C ALA A 375 4.76 25.55 2.37
N ARG A 376 4.19 24.36 2.12
CA ARG A 376 3.34 24.07 0.95
C ARG A 376 1.95 23.65 1.43
N ILE A 377 0.92 24.28 0.89
CA ILE A 377 -0.47 24.16 1.35
C ILE A 377 -1.34 23.84 0.13
N ALA A 378 -2.17 22.80 0.22
CA ALA A 378 -3.09 22.46 -0.87
C ALA A 378 -4.15 23.56 -1.03
N ALA A 379 -4.32 24.11 -2.24
CA ALA A 379 -5.27 25.20 -2.45
C ALA A 379 -6.72 24.81 -2.09
N LYS A 380 -7.12 23.54 -2.26
CA LYS A 380 -8.43 23.05 -1.82
C LYS A 380 -8.75 23.32 -0.35
N ASP A 381 -7.73 23.37 0.51
CA ASP A 381 -7.92 23.60 1.93
C ASP A 381 -8.22 25.08 2.23
N LEU A 382 -7.95 25.98 1.28
CA LEU A 382 -8.05 27.44 1.43
C LEU A 382 -9.17 28.07 0.58
N LEU A 383 -9.85 27.29 -0.27
CA LEU A 383 -10.83 27.82 -1.21
C LEU A 383 -12.10 28.31 -0.51
N TYR A 384 -12.52 29.53 -0.81
CA TYR A 384 -13.75 30.13 -0.33
C TYR A 384 -14.93 29.74 -1.22
N SER A 385 -16.04 29.37 -0.58
CA SER A 385 -17.35 29.24 -1.21
C SER A 385 -18.41 29.78 -0.24
N PRO A 386 -19.48 30.44 -0.72
CA PRO A 386 -20.62 30.80 0.12
C PRO A 386 -21.39 29.58 0.65
N ILE A 387 -21.13 28.38 0.11
CA ILE A 387 -21.70 27.12 0.56
C ILE A 387 -20.68 26.42 1.47
N GLU A 388 -21.02 26.23 2.74
CA GLU A 388 -20.10 25.70 3.77
C GLU A 388 -19.51 24.33 3.39
N GLU A 389 -20.28 23.46 2.74
CA GLU A 389 -19.81 22.14 2.30
C GLU A 389 -18.80 22.19 1.14
N GLN A 390 -18.72 23.31 0.42
CA GLN A 390 -17.77 23.52 -0.67
C GLN A 390 -16.54 24.32 -0.23
N MET A 391 -16.58 24.92 0.96
CA MET A 391 -15.48 25.73 1.50
C MET A 391 -14.34 24.84 2.00
N GLY A 392 -13.11 25.27 1.72
CA GLY A 392 -11.90 24.64 2.21
C GLY A 392 -11.82 24.69 3.74
N LYS A 393 -11.40 23.58 4.36
CA LYS A 393 -11.36 23.40 5.83
C LYS A 393 -10.53 24.45 6.60
N HIS A 394 -9.62 25.14 5.93
CA HIS A 394 -8.70 26.13 6.48
C HIS A 394 -8.93 27.54 5.90
N CYS A 395 -9.89 27.70 4.99
CA CYS A 395 -10.24 29.00 4.43
C CYS A 395 -10.69 29.96 5.54
N GLY A 396 -10.08 31.13 5.60
CA GLY A 396 -10.43 32.18 6.57
C GLY A 396 -10.16 31.79 8.01
N LYS A 397 -9.14 30.97 8.28
CA LYS A 397 -8.73 30.59 9.64
C LYS A 397 -7.24 30.86 9.85
N ILE A 398 -6.86 31.24 11.08
CA ILE A 398 -5.45 31.30 11.46
C ILE A 398 -4.91 29.87 11.60
N LYS A 399 -3.85 29.56 10.87
CA LYS A 399 -3.18 28.25 10.92
C LYS A 399 -1.69 28.38 11.15
N THR A 400 -1.18 27.48 11.99
CA THR A 400 0.25 27.31 12.23
C THR A 400 0.87 26.47 11.13
N HIS A 401 1.92 27.00 10.51
CA HIS A 401 2.75 26.30 9.54
C HIS A 401 4.20 26.27 10.01
N PHE A 402 4.81 25.08 9.95
CA PHE A 402 6.23 24.88 10.22
C PHE A 402 7.00 24.85 8.91
N LEU A 403 7.96 25.77 8.77
CA LEU A 403 8.75 25.92 7.56
C LEU A 403 9.92 24.95 7.55
N LYS A 404 10.21 24.39 6.39
CA LYS A 404 11.27 23.39 6.15
C LYS A 404 12.24 23.85 5.06
N LEU A 405 13.43 23.26 5.05
CA LEU A 405 14.42 23.47 3.99
C LEU A 405 13.94 22.81 2.68
N PRO A 406 14.20 23.42 1.50
CA PRO A 406 14.05 22.74 0.22
C PRO A 406 15.10 21.62 0.07
N GLY A 407 14.75 20.49 -0.55
CA GLY A 407 15.69 19.40 -0.84
C GLY A 407 15.75 18.27 0.21
N LYS A 408 16.91 17.61 0.29
CA LYS A 408 17.16 16.46 1.16
C LYS A 408 17.12 16.86 2.64
N ARG A 409 16.20 16.24 3.39
CA ARG A 409 16.03 16.52 4.83
C ARG A 409 17.16 15.86 5.63
N PRO A 410 17.86 16.60 6.52
CA PRO A 410 18.68 16.01 7.56
C PRO A 410 17.86 15.04 8.42
N ALA A 411 18.51 14.05 9.04
CA ALA A 411 17.85 13.23 10.06
C ALA A 411 17.54 14.10 11.28
N GLY A 412 16.24 14.30 11.59
CA GLY A 412 15.75 15.09 12.73
C GLY A 412 14.63 16.08 12.37
N TRP A 413 14.09 16.77 13.37
CA TRP A 413 13.15 17.88 13.18
C TRP A 413 13.92 19.13 12.75
N THR A 414 13.74 19.53 11.50
CA THR A 414 14.46 20.66 10.89
C THR A 414 13.51 21.83 10.64
N VAL A 415 12.66 22.15 11.62
CA VAL A 415 11.82 23.35 11.53
C VAL A 415 12.73 24.57 11.52
N GLN A 416 12.63 25.33 10.45
CA GLN A 416 13.42 26.54 10.21
C GLN A 416 12.73 27.79 10.77
N ALA A 417 11.40 27.74 10.88
CA ALA A 417 10.55 28.75 11.49
C ALA A 417 9.14 28.17 11.75
N LYS A 418 8.43 28.71 12.74
CA LYS A 418 6.99 28.55 12.94
C LYS A 418 6.32 29.86 12.52
N VAL A 419 5.26 29.78 11.72
CA VAL A 419 4.48 30.95 11.30
C VAL A 419 3.00 30.68 11.53
N ASP A 420 2.30 31.63 12.15
CA ASP A 420 0.84 31.63 12.26
C ASP A 420 0.28 32.66 11.25
N ILE A 421 -0.54 32.20 10.31
CA ILE A 421 -1.02 32.99 9.18
C ILE A 421 -2.52 32.74 8.94
N TYR A 422 -3.27 33.80 8.67
CA TYR A 422 -4.62 33.75 8.12
C TYR A 422 -4.53 33.70 6.60
N LEU A 423 -5.21 32.77 5.94
CA LEU A 423 -5.23 32.65 4.48
C LEU A 423 -6.67 32.52 3.96
N TRP A 424 -6.95 33.24 2.88
CA TRP A 424 -8.21 33.19 2.15
C TRP A 424 -7.91 33.15 0.65
N LEU A 425 -8.54 32.23 -0.08
CA LEU A 425 -8.40 32.11 -1.54
C LEU A 425 -9.79 31.95 -2.16
N GLY A 426 -10.25 32.88 -2.98
CA GLY A 426 -11.62 32.81 -3.53
C GLY A 426 -11.80 33.65 -4.78
N SER A 427 -12.89 33.41 -5.52
CA SER A 427 -13.25 34.21 -6.69
C SER A 427 -13.32 35.70 -6.32
N THR A 428 -12.81 36.58 -7.18
CA THR A 428 -12.82 38.04 -6.94
C THR A 428 -14.24 38.60 -6.76
N ARG A 429 -15.27 37.89 -7.22
CA ARG A 429 -16.69 38.21 -6.97
C ARG A 429 -17.08 38.16 -5.50
N TYR A 430 -16.32 37.46 -4.68
CA TYR A 430 -16.52 37.32 -3.24
C TYR A 430 -15.44 38.05 -2.43
N SER A 431 -14.72 39.02 -3.02
CA SER A 431 -13.66 39.76 -2.32
C SER A 431 -14.15 40.48 -1.05
N ASP A 432 -15.44 40.81 -0.99
CA ASP A 432 -16.03 41.46 0.18
C ASP A 432 -16.04 40.53 1.41
N ALA A 433 -16.01 39.21 1.20
CA ALA A 433 -16.03 38.21 2.27
C ALA A 433 -14.64 37.84 2.83
N VAL A 434 -13.56 38.47 2.34
CA VAL A 434 -12.16 38.17 2.72
C VAL A 434 -11.94 38.29 4.23
N LEU A 435 -12.65 39.22 4.87
CA LEU A 435 -12.51 39.53 6.30
C LEU A 435 -13.65 38.98 7.15
N ASP A 436 -14.65 38.30 6.58
CA ASP A 436 -15.85 37.84 7.31
C ASP A 436 -15.53 36.85 8.43
N ASN A 437 -14.51 36.01 8.21
CA ASN A 437 -14.01 35.04 9.18
C ASN A 437 -12.78 35.55 9.94
N LEU A 438 -12.41 36.83 9.77
CA LEU A 438 -11.31 37.41 10.52
C LEU A 438 -11.74 37.56 11.99
N PRO A 439 -10.85 37.24 12.94
CA PRO A 439 -11.06 37.49 14.36
C PRO A 439 -11.64 38.87 14.68
N ALA A 440 -12.60 38.94 15.60
CA ALA A 440 -13.19 40.22 15.98
C ALA A 440 -12.16 41.10 16.70
N GLY A 441 -12.17 42.42 16.41
CA GLY A 441 -11.29 43.40 17.03
C GLY A 441 -10.03 43.77 16.23
N TYR A 442 -9.83 43.19 15.05
CA TYR A 442 -8.84 43.67 14.07
C TYR A 442 -9.48 44.72 13.15
N GLU A 443 -8.82 45.86 13.01
CA GLU A 443 -9.18 46.90 12.06
C GLU A 443 -8.27 46.85 10.84
N ALA A 444 -8.85 46.99 9.65
CA ALA A 444 -8.15 47.05 8.38
C ALA A 444 -7.48 48.43 8.17
N GLU A 445 -6.15 48.48 8.04
CA GLU A 445 -5.44 49.69 7.63
C GLU A 445 -5.60 49.88 6.11
N MET A 446 -6.54 50.75 5.72
CA MET A 446 -6.85 51.05 4.33
C MET A 446 -5.85 52.05 3.72
N PRO A 447 -5.38 51.87 2.48
CA PRO A 447 -4.50 52.84 1.82
C PRO A 447 -5.19 54.21 1.68
N SER A 448 -4.51 55.28 2.08
CA SER A 448 -5.09 56.63 2.21
C SER A 448 -5.38 57.36 0.89
N LYS A 449 -5.59 56.66 -0.24
CA LYS A 449 -5.92 57.24 -1.56
C LYS A 449 -6.77 56.28 -2.42
N SER A 450 -7.99 55.96 -2.00
CA SER A 450 -9.00 55.36 -2.90
C SER A 450 -10.40 55.52 -2.31
N SER A 451 -11.19 56.44 -2.87
CA SER A 451 -12.65 56.49 -2.65
C SER A 451 -13.33 55.69 -3.75
N GLY A 452 -13.74 54.46 -3.45
CA GLY A 452 -14.52 53.60 -4.35
C GLY A 452 -13.89 52.22 -4.58
N THR A 453 -14.65 51.17 -4.24
CA THR A 453 -14.40 49.72 -4.39
C THR A 453 -13.25 49.09 -3.59
N HIS A 454 -13.56 47.94 -2.97
CA HIS A 454 -12.86 47.28 -1.88
C HIS A 454 -11.48 46.75 -2.27
N HIS A 455 -10.42 47.44 -1.82
CA HIS A 455 -9.05 46.94 -1.86
C HIS A 455 -8.75 46.14 -0.58
N PRO A 456 -8.02 45.01 -0.66
CA PRO A 456 -7.57 44.27 0.51
C PRO A 456 -6.65 45.13 1.40
N PRO A 457 -6.70 44.98 2.74
CA PRO A 457 -5.94 45.82 3.66
C PRO A 457 -4.43 45.59 3.57
N SER A 458 -3.66 46.66 3.78
CA SER A 458 -2.19 46.60 3.76
C SER A 458 -1.58 46.05 5.05
N ALA A 459 -2.30 46.20 6.16
CA ALA A 459 -2.01 45.61 7.46
C ALA A 459 -3.30 45.50 8.28
N LEU A 460 -3.30 44.65 9.30
CA LEU A 460 -4.35 44.59 10.32
C LEU A 460 -3.84 45.16 11.64
N LEU A 461 -4.63 46.01 12.29
CA LEU A 461 -4.31 46.64 13.57
C LEU A 461 -5.23 46.07 14.66
N TYR A 462 -4.65 45.56 15.74
CA TYR A 462 -5.44 45.07 16.88
C TYR A 462 -5.34 46.01 18.08
N GLN A 463 -6.46 46.33 18.73
CA GLN A 463 -6.50 47.32 19.81
C GLN A 463 -6.60 46.73 21.23
N ALA A 464 -7.03 45.47 21.42
CA ALA A 464 -7.13 44.85 22.75
C ALA A 464 -5.89 44.01 23.12
N GLN A 465 -5.60 43.90 24.42
CA GLN A 465 -4.49 43.08 24.95
C GLN A 465 -4.93 42.39 26.23
N HIS A 466 -4.53 41.14 26.38
CA HIS A 466 -4.83 40.32 27.55
C HIS A 466 -3.53 39.70 28.07
N VAL A 467 -3.38 39.65 29.39
CA VAL A 467 -2.22 39.05 30.04
C VAL A 467 -2.61 37.66 30.52
N PHE A 468 -1.77 36.66 30.24
CA PHE A 468 -1.97 35.27 30.60
C PHE A 468 -0.77 34.70 31.37
N GLN A 469 -1.02 33.60 32.09
CA GLN A 469 -0.01 32.70 32.64
C GLN A 469 -0.21 31.31 32.02
N LEU A 470 0.84 30.75 31.42
CA LEU A 470 0.83 29.36 30.95
C LEU A 470 1.47 28.48 32.03
N ARG A 471 0.78 27.39 32.39
CA ARG A 471 1.31 26.32 33.24
C ARG A 471 1.42 25.04 32.41
N ALA A 472 2.64 24.55 32.25
CA ALA A 472 2.90 23.30 31.54
C ALA A 472 3.15 22.18 32.55
N HIS A 473 2.20 21.25 32.68
CA HIS A 473 2.25 20.11 33.60
C HIS A 473 2.90 18.90 32.91
N MET A 474 4.21 18.79 33.05
CA MET A 474 5.04 17.76 32.41
C MET A 474 5.13 16.53 33.32
N TYR A 475 4.36 15.47 33.02
CA TYR A 475 4.28 14.31 33.91
C TYR A 475 5.28 13.20 33.55
N GLN A 476 5.14 12.54 32.41
CA GLN A 476 6.05 11.48 31.95
C GLN A 476 6.16 11.44 30.42
N ALA A 477 7.16 10.75 29.89
CA ALA A 477 7.17 10.29 28.51
C ALA A 477 7.43 8.78 28.44
N ARG A 478 7.09 8.14 27.33
CA ARG A 478 7.32 6.70 27.09
C ARG A 478 7.77 6.41 25.67
N GLY A 479 8.56 5.35 25.52
CA GLY A 479 8.99 4.86 24.20
C GLY A 479 9.89 5.84 23.44
N LEU A 480 10.72 6.61 24.15
CA LEU A 480 11.64 7.55 23.52
C LEU A 480 12.71 6.82 22.68
N ILE A 481 13.29 7.54 21.71
CA ILE A 481 14.40 7.05 20.90
C ILE A 481 15.66 6.92 21.77
N ALA A 482 16.37 5.81 21.62
CA ALA A 482 17.70 5.62 22.21
C ALA A 482 18.74 6.39 21.39
N ALA A 483 19.42 7.33 22.03
CA ALA A 483 20.48 8.13 21.42
C ALA A 483 21.88 7.68 21.89
N ASP A 484 21.99 7.14 23.11
CA ASP A 484 23.25 6.63 23.62
C ASP A 484 23.69 5.30 22.99
N SER A 485 25.02 5.10 22.93
CA SER A 485 25.64 3.81 22.60
C SER A 485 25.26 2.64 23.52
N ASN A 486 24.70 2.95 24.70
CA ASN A 486 24.19 1.99 25.67
C ASN A 486 22.74 1.56 25.35
N GLY A 487 22.09 2.08 24.30
CA GLY A 487 20.71 1.73 23.94
C GLY A 487 19.61 2.38 24.80
N LEU A 488 19.95 3.41 25.57
CA LEU A 488 19.05 4.27 26.36
C LEU A 488 19.27 5.75 25.99
N SER A 489 18.76 6.67 26.80
CA SER A 489 18.98 8.12 26.69
C SER A 489 18.91 8.74 28.09
N ASP A 490 19.40 9.97 28.23
CA ASP A 490 19.27 10.89 29.35
C ASP A 490 18.27 12.03 29.02
N PRO A 491 16.96 11.74 28.86
CA PRO A 491 15.99 12.69 28.30
C PRO A 491 15.65 13.90 29.18
N PHE A 492 15.50 15.05 28.53
CA PHE A 492 14.81 16.24 29.05
C PHE A 492 13.95 16.91 27.97
N ALA A 493 12.98 17.72 28.38
CA ALA A 493 12.07 18.44 27.48
C ALA A 493 12.30 19.95 27.57
N LYS A 494 12.23 20.63 26.42
CA LYS A 494 12.14 22.09 26.29
C LYS A 494 10.72 22.44 25.85
N VAL A 495 10.04 23.25 26.64
CA VAL A 495 8.69 23.75 26.36
C VAL A 495 8.81 25.20 25.93
N THR A 496 8.35 25.51 24.72
CA THR A 496 8.39 26.84 24.12
C THR A 496 6.98 27.33 23.88
N PHE A 497 6.69 28.55 24.31
CA PHE A 497 5.43 29.23 24.09
C PHE A 497 5.69 30.72 23.83
N LEU A 498 5.20 31.23 22.70
CA LEU A 498 5.48 32.58 22.22
C LEU A 498 7.00 32.88 22.19
N SER A 499 7.45 33.87 22.97
CA SER A 499 8.85 34.29 23.08
C SER A 499 9.61 33.64 24.23
N GLN A 500 8.98 32.76 25.03
CA GLN A 500 9.56 32.17 26.23
C GLN A 500 9.80 30.66 26.09
N CYS A 501 10.88 30.17 26.70
CA CYS A 501 11.22 28.74 26.74
C CYS A 501 11.67 28.30 28.14
N GLN A 502 11.20 27.14 28.61
CA GLN A 502 11.62 26.50 29.86
C GLN A 502 11.96 25.04 29.66
N THR A 503 12.74 24.46 30.58
CA THR A 503 13.24 23.08 30.45
C THR A 503 12.94 22.24 31.68
N THR A 504 12.62 20.96 31.48
CA THR A 504 12.49 19.99 32.57
C THR A 504 13.86 19.55 33.09
N LYS A 505 13.89 18.79 34.20
CA LYS A 505 15.09 18.06 34.63
C LYS A 505 15.49 16.97 33.62
N VAL A 506 16.79 16.68 33.60
CA VAL A 506 17.36 15.50 32.93
C VAL A 506 17.12 14.28 33.81
N ILE A 507 16.59 13.21 33.22
CA ILE A 507 16.44 11.90 33.87
C ILE A 507 17.38 10.94 33.17
N SER A 508 18.32 10.34 33.89
CA SER A 508 19.38 9.53 33.29
C SER A 508 18.94 8.11 32.93
N GLN A 509 19.47 7.57 31.84
CA GLN A 509 19.44 6.17 31.40
C GLN A 509 18.03 5.58 31.36
N THR A 510 17.11 6.26 30.67
CA THR A 510 15.72 5.81 30.51
C THR A 510 15.12 6.25 29.18
N LEU A 511 14.28 5.38 28.61
CA LEU A 511 13.42 5.71 27.48
C LEU A 511 11.99 6.06 27.93
N SER A 512 11.76 6.13 29.24
CA SER A 512 10.44 6.37 29.84
C SER A 512 10.55 7.27 31.09
N PRO A 513 11.01 8.53 30.92
CA PRO A 513 11.24 9.43 32.05
C PRO A 513 9.93 9.86 32.70
N THR A 514 9.94 10.00 34.04
CA THR A 514 8.87 10.63 34.81
C THR A 514 9.41 11.90 35.47
N TRP A 515 9.04 13.07 34.95
CA TRP A 515 9.50 14.36 35.49
C TRP A 515 8.62 14.85 36.64
N ASN A 516 7.30 14.66 36.54
CA ASN A 516 6.31 15.18 37.48
C ASN A 516 6.55 16.66 37.85
N GLN A 517 6.77 17.51 36.84
CA GLN A 517 7.21 18.89 36.96
C GLN A 517 6.25 19.86 36.27
N MET A 518 5.90 20.96 36.94
CA MET A 518 5.16 22.09 36.37
C MET A 518 6.13 23.22 36.00
N LEU A 519 6.05 23.72 34.77
CA LEU A 519 6.80 24.89 34.29
C LEU A 519 5.85 26.11 34.21
N LEU A 520 6.30 27.28 34.65
CA LEU A 520 5.47 28.48 34.86
C LEU A 520 5.91 29.65 33.99
N PHE A 521 5.13 30.00 32.98
CA PHE A 521 5.39 31.12 32.08
C PHE A 521 4.49 32.30 32.47
N ASN A 522 5.09 33.43 32.84
CA ASN A 522 4.38 34.60 33.36
C ASN A 522 4.42 35.75 32.35
N GLU A 523 3.50 36.72 32.52
CA GLU A 523 3.46 37.97 31.75
C GLU A 523 3.32 37.75 30.24
N LEU A 524 2.53 36.75 29.84
CA LEU A 524 2.31 36.44 28.42
C LEU A 524 1.23 37.37 27.87
N VAL A 525 1.61 38.30 26.99
CA VAL A 525 0.67 39.22 26.35
C VAL A 525 0.15 38.60 25.06
N LEU A 526 -1.16 38.38 25.00
CA LEU A 526 -1.86 37.92 23.80
C LEU A 526 -2.81 39.00 23.30
N HIS A 527 -2.89 39.10 21.97
CA HIS A 527 -3.77 39.99 21.24
C HIS A 527 -4.83 39.12 20.54
N GLY A 528 -6.11 39.41 20.74
CA GLY A 528 -7.24 38.65 20.20
C GLY A 528 -8.45 38.75 21.13
N GLU A 529 -9.64 38.39 20.64
CA GLU A 529 -10.85 38.34 21.46
C GLU A 529 -10.73 37.18 22.47
N GLU A 530 -11.20 37.36 23.71
CA GLU A 530 -11.11 36.36 24.77
C GLU A 530 -11.74 35.02 24.40
N ARG A 531 -12.93 35.05 23.78
CA ARG A 531 -13.65 33.84 23.35
C ARG A 531 -12.89 33.08 22.28
N GLU A 532 -12.26 33.79 21.35
CA GLU A 532 -11.52 33.16 20.28
C GLU A 532 -10.17 32.61 20.75
N LEU A 533 -9.48 33.32 21.64
CA LEU A 533 -8.29 32.80 22.30
C LEU A 533 -8.60 31.49 23.04
N MET A 534 -9.82 31.32 23.54
CA MET A 534 -10.29 30.06 24.13
C MET A 534 -10.58 28.98 23.09
N GLU A 535 -11.19 29.32 21.95
CA GLU A 535 -11.53 28.38 20.88
C GLU A 535 -10.31 27.96 20.03
N SER A 536 -9.31 28.82 19.88
CA SER A 536 -8.08 28.56 19.10
C SER A 536 -6.85 29.28 19.68
N PRO A 537 -6.35 28.83 20.84
CA PRO A 537 -5.15 29.41 21.45
C PRO A 537 -3.88 29.12 20.63
N PRO A 538 -2.82 29.94 20.79
CA PRO A 538 -1.50 29.62 20.28
C PRO A 538 -1.03 28.25 20.78
N LEU A 539 -0.31 27.52 19.93
CA LEU A 539 0.17 26.17 20.26
C LEU A 539 1.45 26.22 21.11
N VAL A 540 1.52 25.34 22.10
CA VAL A 540 2.73 25.02 22.86
C VAL A 540 3.56 24.03 22.07
N VAL A 541 4.86 24.31 21.94
CA VAL A 541 5.81 23.40 21.28
C VAL A 541 6.67 22.73 22.35
N VAL A 542 6.76 21.40 22.30
CA VAL A 542 7.62 20.63 23.20
C VAL A 542 8.65 19.86 22.41
N GLU A 543 9.92 20.08 22.70
CA GLU A 543 11.06 19.41 22.08
C GLU A 543 11.79 18.56 23.12
N LEU A 544 12.04 17.29 22.82
CA LEU A 544 12.76 16.37 23.68
C LEU A 544 14.18 16.17 23.16
N TYR A 545 15.13 16.13 24.10
CA TYR A 545 16.54 15.97 23.83
C TYR A 545 17.17 14.97 24.78
N ASP A 546 18.22 14.33 24.31
CA ASP A 546 19.15 13.53 25.10
C ASP A 546 20.31 14.41 25.57
N SER A 547 20.66 14.32 26.85
CA SER A 547 21.69 15.14 27.47
C SER A 547 22.99 14.36 27.67
N ASP A 548 23.88 14.42 26.69
CA ASP A 548 25.23 13.86 26.82
C ASP A 548 26.12 14.59 27.83
N ALA A 549 26.99 13.84 28.51
CA ALA A 549 28.03 14.41 29.37
C ALA A 549 29.03 15.32 28.62
N VAL A 550 29.23 15.10 27.31
CA VAL A 550 30.12 15.88 26.45
C VAL A 550 29.51 16.03 25.06
N GLY A 551 28.96 17.20 24.72
CA GLY A 551 28.41 17.43 23.39
C GLY A 551 27.29 18.47 23.37
N LYS A 552 26.66 18.65 22.20
CA LYS A 552 25.35 19.30 22.11
C LYS A 552 24.28 18.22 22.32
N PRO A 553 23.22 18.49 23.08
CA PRO A 553 22.13 17.54 23.28
C PRO A 553 21.59 16.99 21.95
N GLU A 554 21.43 15.67 21.87
CA GLU A 554 20.88 14.99 20.69
C GLU A 554 19.36 15.12 20.68
N TYR A 555 18.76 15.24 19.49
CA TYR A 555 17.33 15.51 19.34
C TYR A 555 16.52 14.20 19.32
N LEU A 556 15.57 14.05 20.23
CA LEU A 556 14.74 12.84 20.37
C LEU A 556 13.37 12.95 19.70
N GLY A 557 12.86 14.16 19.48
CA GLY A 557 11.58 14.40 18.84
C GLY A 557 10.84 15.61 19.40
N ALA A 558 9.71 15.96 18.80
CA ALA A 558 8.85 17.04 19.28
C ALA A 558 7.37 16.71 19.13
N THR A 559 6.56 17.48 19.86
CA THR A 559 5.12 17.49 19.75
C THR A 559 4.58 18.91 19.92
N VAL A 560 3.34 19.13 19.50
CA VAL A 560 2.63 20.39 19.63
C VAL A 560 1.29 20.16 20.31
N ALA A 561 0.90 21.07 21.19
CA ALA A 561 -0.31 20.94 21.98
C ALA A 561 -1.01 22.30 22.13
N ALA A 562 -2.33 22.31 22.00
CA ALA A 562 -3.14 23.47 22.37
C ALA A 562 -3.32 23.50 23.89
N PRO A 563 -3.12 24.64 24.57
CA PRO A 563 -3.41 24.76 25.98
C PRO A 563 -4.92 24.84 26.24
N VAL A 564 -5.36 24.36 27.40
CA VAL A 564 -6.71 24.59 27.92
C VAL A 564 -6.78 26.03 28.44
N VAL A 565 -7.63 26.86 27.86
CA VAL A 565 -7.74 28.27 28.23
C VAL A 565 -8.83 28.46 29.28
N THR A 566 -8.53 29.23 30.33
CA THR A 566 -9.52 29.64 31.33
C THR A 566 -9.46 31.16 31.48
N LEU A 567 -10.60 31.82 31.23
CA LEU A 567 -10.74 33.26 31.37
C LEU A 567 -10.93 33.67 32.83
N ALA A 568 -10.69 34.95 33.12
CA ALA A 568 -10.69 35.48 34.49
C ALA A 568 -12.07 35.47 35.16
N ASP A 569 -13.15 35.37 34.37
CA ASP A 569 -14.55 35.36 34.81
C ASP A 569 -15.15 33.94 34.97
N GLN A 570 -14.38 32.90 34.64
CA GLN A 570 -14.82 31.50 34.70
C GLN A 570 -14.40 30.79 35.98
N ASP A 571 -15.21 29.82 36.41
CA ASP A 571 -14.84 28.90 37.49
C ASP A 571 -13.70 27.97 37.04
N TYR A 572 -12.70 27.81 37.90
CA TYR A 572 -11.53 27.00 37.59
C TYR A 572 -11.81 25.51 37.72
N GLU A 573 -11.61 24.77 36.62
CA GLU A 573 -11.58 23.30 36.61
C GLU A 573 -10.18 22.78 36.28
N PRO A 574 -9.62 21.84 37.07
CA PRO A 574 -8.29 21.29 36.81
C PRO A 574 -8.24 20.52 35.47
N PRO A 575 -7.24 20.76 34.61
CA PRO A 575 -7.11 20.06 33.34
C PRO A 575 -6.66 18.61 33.55
N LYS A 576 -7.01 17.73 32.60
CA LYS A 576 -6.66 16.29 32.64
C LYS A 576 -5.44 15.99 31.79
N LEU A 577 -4.52 15.19 32.33
CA LEU A 577 -3.36 14.69 31.58
C LEU A 577 -3.77 13.87 30.35
N CYS A 578 -3.08 14.08 29.23
CA CYS A 578 -3.28 13.33 27.99
C CYS A 578 -1.95 13.03 27.28
N TYR A 579 -1.95 11.98 26.46
CA TYR A 579 -0.78 11.61 25.67
C TYR A 579 -0.73 12.41 24.37
N HIS A 580 0.42 13.03 24.12
CA HIS A 580 0.78 13.72 22.90
C HIS A 580 1.85 12.90 22.16
N PRO A 581 1.58 12.45 20.92
CA PRO A 581 2.57 11.70 20.15
C PRO A 581 3.77 12.58 19.81
N ILE A 582 4.96 12.01 19.94
CA ILE A 582 6.24 12.65 19.65
C ILE A 582 6.72 12.16 18.29
N PHE A 583 7.26 13.07 17.48
CA PHE A 583 7.81 12.73 16.17
C PHE A 583 9.24 13.23 16.01
N CYS A 584 10.10 12.36 15.47
CA CYS A 584 11.44 12.71 15.01
C CYS A 584 11.53 12.51 13.49
N GLY A 585 11.26 13.57 12.73
CA GLY A 585 11.06 13.45 11.28
C GLY A 585 9.81 12.61 10.96
N ASN A 586 9.98 11.51 10.22
CA ASN A 586 8.91 10.55 9.93
C ASN A 586 8.85 9.39 10.95
N LEU A 587 9.77 9.33 11.91
CA LEU A 587 9.84 8.28 12.92
C LEU A 587 9.01 8.70 14.14
N SER A 588 8.32 7.74 14.75
CA SER A 588 7.71 7.95 16.08
C SER A 588 8.84 8.10 17.11
N GLY A 589 8.79 9.18 17.88
CA GLY A 589 9.71 9.49 18.97
C GLY A 589 9.19 9.12 20.36
N GLY A 590 8.09 8.35 20.43
CA GLY A 590 7.40 8.00 21.68
C GLY A 590 6.14 8.83 21.92
N ASP A 591 5.66 8.85 23.17
CA ASP A 591 4.53 9.67 23.61
C ASP A 591 4.89 10.49 24.86
N LEU A 592 4.39 11.72 24.96
CA LEU A 592 4.49 12.59 26.11
C LEU A 592 3.14 12.66 26.85
N LEU A 593 3.09 12.29 28.13
CA LEU A 593 1.95 12.55 29.00
C LEU A 593 2.11 13.91 29.68
N ALA A 594 1.34 14.89 29.23
CA ALA A 594 1.37 16.26 29.74
C ALA A 594 -0.01 16.91 29.62
N VAL A 595 -0.17 18.08 30.23
CA VAL A 595 -1.27 18.99 29.92
C VAL A 595 -0.82 20.43 30.11
N PHE A 596 -1.36 21.34 29.31
CA PHE A 596 -1.01 22.76 29.31
C PHE A 596 -2.27 23.56 29.61
N GLU A 597 -2.21 24.50 30.56
CA GLU A 597 -3.30 25.42 30.85
C GLU A 597 -2.84 26.87 30.70
N LEU A 598 -3.68 27.71 30.09
CA LEU A 598 -3.44 29.11 29.83
C LEU A 598 -4.50 29.93 30.58
N LEU A 599 -4.08 30.58 31.66
CA LEU A 599 -4.98 31.25 32.59
C LEU A 599 -4.91 32.76 32.40
N GLN A 600 -6.04 33.41 32.14
CA GLN A 600 -6.09 34.87 32.02
C GLN A 600 -5.83 35.51 33.38
N VAL A 601 -4.89 36.46 33.44
CA VAL A 601 -4.56 37.18 34.67
C VAL A 601 -5.65 38.22 34.93
N PRO A 602 -6.39 38.14 36.05
CA PRO A 602 -7.42 39.13 36.38
C PRO A 602 -6.81 40.50 36.67
N SER A 603 -7.63 41.54 36.70
CA SER A 603 -7.22 42.90 37.10
C SER A 603 -6.68 42.97 38.55
N SER A 604 -7.00 41.99 39.40
CA SER A 604 -6.44 41.82 40.75
C SER A 604 -4.99 41.29 40.76
N GLY A 605 -4.44 40.92 39.60
CA GLY A 605 -3.09 40.39 39.42
C GLY A 605 -2.97 38.90 39.67
N LEU A 606 -1.73 38.40 39.74
CA LEU A 606 -1.42 36.95 39.85
C LEU A 606 -2.01 36.26 41.08
N GLN A 607 -2.40 37.01 42.12
CA GLN A 607 -3.05 36.46 43.32
C GLN A 607 -4.48 35.96 43.05
N GLY A 608 -5.10 36.39 41.96
CA GLY A 608 -6.42 35.91 41.52
C GLY A 608 -6.39 34.56 40.78
N LEU A 609 -5.21 34.01 40.50
CA LEU A 609 -5.07 32.71 39.84
C LEU A 609 -5.15 31.54 40.85
N PRO A 610 -5.51 30.33 40.41
CA PRO A 610 -5.51 29.13 41.26
C PRO A 610 -4.15 28.94 41.96
N PRO A 611 -4.11 28.67 43.27
CA PRO A 611 -2.88 28.66 44.05
C PRO A 611 -1.93 27.55 43.57
N THR A 612 -0.66 27.89 43.43
CA THR A 612 0.41 26.91 43.21
C THR A 612 1.00 26.53 44.58
N GLY A 613 1.23 25.23 44.79
CA GLY A 613 1.97 24.78 45.97
C GLY A 613 3.40 25.36 45.97
N PRO A 614 4.07 25.44 47.14
CA PRO A 614 5.46 25.89 47.18
C PRO A 614 6.34 24.97 46.33
N PRO A 615 7.38 25.50 45.66
CA PRO A 615 8.33 24.65 44.96
C PRO A 615 9.08 23.77 45.96
N ASP A 616 9.55 22.61 45.49
CA ASP A 616 10.34 21.69 46.29
C ASP A 616 11.74 22.27 46.63
N ILE A 617 12.55 21.49 47.36
CA ILE A 617 13.90 21.88 47.80
C ILE A 617 14.82 22.22 46.60
N THR A 618 14.50 21.71 45.42
CA THR A 618 15.23 21.97 44.17
C THR A 618 14.61 23.09 43.32
N GLN A 619 13.72 23.89 43.91
CA GLN A 619 12.97 24.97 43.26
C GLN A 619 12.04 24.48 42.13
N ILE A 620 11.61 23.21 42.17
CA ILE A 620 10.69 22.64 41.19
C ILE A 620 9.27 22.65 41.72
N TYR A 621 8.35 23.16 40.92
CA TYR A 621 6.94 23.00 41.17
C TYR A 621 6.51 21.60 40.73
N PRO A 622 6.03 20.74 41.62
CA PRO A 622 5.52 19.44 41.21
C PRO A 622 4.12 19.59 40.61
N VAL A 623 3.71 18.67 39.73
CA VAL A 623 2.33 18.70 39.16
C VAL A 623 1.30 18.68 40.30
N PRO A 624 0.28 19.54 40.31
CA PRO A 624 -0.75 19.58 41.36
C PRO A 624 -1.47 18.23 41.58
N SER A 625 -1.80 17.93 42.84
CA SER A 625 -2.39 16.62 43.22
C SER A 625 -3.74 16.29 42.57
N ASN A 626 -4.54 17.32 42.25
CA ASN A 626 -5.81 17.23 41.53
C ASN A 626 -5.66 16.97 40.02
N ILE A 627 -4.46 17.14 39.46
CA ILE A 627 -4.13 16.84 38.05
C ILE A 627 -3.43 15.48 37.93
N ARG A 628 -2.74 15.03 38.98
CA ARG A 628 -2.04 13.73 39.00
C ARG A 628 -3.02 12.56 38.87
N PRO A 629 -2.59 11.45 38.24
CA PRO A 629 -3.39 10.24 38.22
C PRO A 629 -3.59 9.67 39.64
N VAL A 630 -4.79 9.16 39.91
CA VAL A 630 -5.07 8.38 41.13
C VAL A 630 -4.45 7.00 40.97
N LEU A 631 -3.62 6.59 41.94
CA LEU A 631 -2.90 5.31 41.88
C LEU A 631 -3.59 4.24 42.72
N SER A 632 -3.50 2.99 42.27
CA SER A 632 -3.95 1.77 42.95
C SER A 632 -2.84 0.72 42.94
N LYS A 633 -2.82 -0.20 43.91
CA LYS A 633 -1.85 -1.29 43.95
C LYS A 633 -2.22 -2.40 42.97
N TYR A 634 -1.27 -2.76 42.10
CA TYR A 634 -1.36 -3.87 41.17
C TYR A 634 -0.24 -4.87 41.44
N ARG A 635 -0.53 -6.15 41.19
CA ARG A 635 0.45 -7.24 41.15
C ARG A 635 0.71 -7.61 39.70
N VAL A 636 2.00 -7.63 39.32
CA VAL A 636 2.48 -8.00 37.99
C VAL A 636 3.20 -9.33 38.12
N GLU A 637 2.68 -10.37 37.47
CA GLU A 637 3.30 -11.68 37.34
C GLU A 637 3.98 -11.82 35.97
N VAL A 638 5.20 -12.34 35.96
CA VAL A 638 6.06 -12.45 34.78
C VAL A 638 6.43 -13.91 34.56
N LEU A 639 6.32 -14.39 33.31
CA LEU A 639 6.83 -15.68 32.86
C LEU A 639 8.17 -15.53 32.13
N PHE A 640 9.25 -15.96 32.76
CA PHE A 640 10.58 -16.08 32.19
C PHE A 640 10.78 -17.46 31.54
N TRP A 641 10.38 -17.62 30.28
CA TRP A 641 10.59 -18.88 29.56
C TRP A 641 12.06 -19.07 29.12
N GLY A 642 12.55 -18.17 28.27
CA GLY A 642 13.91 -18.21 27.75
C GLY A 642 14.19 -17.05 26.78
N VAL A 643 15.42 -16.99 26.27
CA VAL A 643 15.82 -16.05 25.21
C VAL A 643 16.24 -16.83 23.96
N ARG A 644 16.06 -16.26 22.76
CA ARG A 644 16.37 -16.91 21.47
C ARG A 644 17.13 -15.95 20.54
N GLU A 645 17.81 -16.52 19.56
CA GLU A 645 18.48 -15.79 18.46
C GLU A 645 19.42 -14.65 18.92
N MET A 646 20.06 -14.81 20.07
CA MET A 646 20.93 -13.77 20.64
C MET A 646 22.12 -13.50 19.70
N LYS A 647 22.18 -12.27 19.17
CA LYS A 647 23.27 -11.83 18.29
C LYS A 647 24.53 -11.49 19.08
N LYS A 648 25.67 -11.47 18.39
CA LYS A 648 26.94 -11.04 18.99
C LYS A 648 26.87 -9.56 19.35
N VAL A 649 27.38 -9.21 20.53
CA VAL A 649 27.46 -7.82 21.03
C VAL A 649 28.92 -7.49 21.25
N GLN A 650 29.40 -6.40 20.65
CA GLN A 650 30.83 -6.02 20.67
C GLN A 650 31.72 -7.16 20.17
N LEU A 651 31.33 -7.81 19.05
CA LEU A 651 32.02 -8.97 18.43
C LEU A 651 32.06 -10.26 19.28
N LEU A 652 31.56 -10.24 20.52
CA LEU A 652 31.51 -11.39 21.41
C LEU A 652 30.14 -12.07 21.39
N SER A 653 30.10 -13.40 21.49
CA SER A 653 28.84 -14.14 21.64
C SER A 653 28.28 -13.97 23.04
N VAL A 654 26.96 -13.79 23.12
CA VAL A 654 26.20 -13.84 24.38
C VAL A 654 26.24 -15.28 24.93
N ASP A 655 26.50 -15.42 26.23
CA ASP A 655 26.63 -16.74 26.87
C ASP A 655 25.85 -16.85 28.18
N ARG A 656 25.76 -15.77 28.97
CA ARG A 656 25.10 -15.78 30.28
C ARG A 656 24.05 -14.67 30.41
N PRO A 657 22.97 -14.73 29.62
CA PRO A 657 21.94 -13.70 29.62
C PRO A 657 21.09 -13.71 30.91
N GLN A 658 20.64 -12.52 31.30
CA GLN A 658 19.66 -12.24 32.34
C GLN A 658 18.68 -11.20 31.81
N VAL A 659 17.39 -11.42 32.03
CA VAL A 659 16.30 -10.47 31.74
C VAL A 659 15.95 -9.69 33.00
N LEU A 660 15.82 -8.38 32.86
CA LEU A 660 15.32 -7.44 33.86
C LEU A 660 13.99 -6.87 33.34
N ILE A 661 12.99 -6.81 34.21
CA ILE A 661 11.69 -6.21 33.88
C ILE A 661 11.38 -5.13 34.88
N GLU A 662 10.98 -3.96 34.39
CA GLU A 662 10.66 -2.79 35.20
C GLU A 662 9.37 -2.12 34.72
N CYS A 663 8.53 -1.69 35.65
CA CYS A 663 7.33 -0.89 35.40
C CYS A 663 7.12 0.05 36.60
N GLY A 664 6.92 1.35 36.34
CA GLY A 664 6.64 2.33 37.39
C GLY A 664 7.71 2.40 38.50
N GLY A 665 9.00 2.22 38.16
CA GLY A 665 10.11 2.23 39.12
C GLY A 665 10.23 0.97 40.00
N ARG A 666 9.44 -0.08 39.73
CA ARG A 666 9.47 -1.37 40.42
C ARG A 666 9.71 -2.48 39.40
N GLY A 667 10.29 -3.59 39.80
CA GLY A 667 10.65 -4.63 38.84
C GLY A 667 11.18 -5.92 39.45
N VAL A 668 11.46 -6.88 38.56
CA VAL A 668 11.99 -8.22 38.89
C VAL A 668 13.14 -8.58 37.94
N LYS A 669 14.00 -9.50 38.37
CA LYS A 669 15.12 -10.00 37.56
C LYS A 669 15.04 -11.51 37.49
N SER A 670 15.08 -12.05 36.28
CA SER A 670 15.23 -13.49 36.08
C SER A 670 16.55 -14.02 36.68
N CYS A 671 16.62 -15.35 36.86
CA CYS A 671 17.89 -16.02 37.10
C CYS A 671 18.86 -15.85 35.92
N VAL A 672 20.17 -15.94 36.17
CA VAL A 672 21.17 -15.90 35.09
C VAL A 672 21.24 -17.26 34.40
N ILE A 673 21.05 -17.29 33.08
CA ILE A 673 21.31 -18.50 32.28
C ILE A 673 22.81 -18.82 32.37
N GLN A 674 23.17 -20.04 32.74
CA GLN A 674 24.59 -20.41 32.94
C GLN A 674 25.34 -20.65 31.64
N SER A 675 24.65 -21.13 30.60
CA SER A 675 25.19 -21.28 29.25
C SER A 675 24.06 -21.29 28.23
N TYR A 676 23.93 -20.18 27.49
CA TYR A 676 22.92 -19.98 26.46
C TYR A 676 22.98 -21.05 25.37
N LYS A 677 24.19 -21.47 24.98
CA LYS A 677 24.39 -22.52 23.96
C LYS A 677 23.85 -23.89 24.40
N ASN A 678 23.90 -24.19 25.69
CA ASN A 678 23.50 -25.49 26.22
C ASN A 678 22.02 -25.53 26.60
N ASN A 679 21.51 -24.48 27.24
CA ASN A 679 20.11 -24.33 27.59
C ASN A 679 19.70 -22.84 27.53
N PRO A 680 18.89 -22.44 26.54
CA PRO A 680 18.47 -21.05 26.39
C PRO A 680 17.27 -20.68 27.29
N ASN A 681 16.78 -21.58 28.15
CA ASN A 681 15.67 -21.34 29.08
C ASN A 681 16.12 -21.00 30.50
N PHE A 682 15.30 -20.22 31.20
CA PHE A 682 15.54 -19.87 32.60
C PHE A 682 15.16 -21.03 33.53
N SER A 683 15.94 -21.24 34.59
CA SER A 683 15.66 -22.29 35.59
C SER A 683 14.51 -21.93 36.53
N VAL A 684 14.30 -20.63 36.78
CA VAL A 684 13.16 -20.09 37.51
C VAL A 684 12.25 -19.41 36.49
N GLN A 685 11.05 -19.96 36.29
CA GLN A 685 10.20 -19.58 35.17
C GLN A 685 9.18 -18.49 35.51
N ALA A 686 8.89 -18.20 36.78
CA ALA A 686 7.95 -17.13 37.10
C ALA A 686 8.34 -16.37 38.35
N GLU A 687 8.04 -15.08 38.35
CA GLU A 687 8.24 -14.17 39.47
C GLU A 687 7.19 -13.06 39.44
N ALA A 688 6.99 -12.35 40.55
CA ALA A 688 6.00 -11.28 40.65
C ALA A 688 6.52 -10.10 41.46
N PHE A 689 5.99 -8.91 41.16
CA PHE A 689 6.20 -7.70 41.96
C PHE A 689 4.93 -6.88 42.08
N GLU A 690 4.88 -6.05 43.12
CA GLU A 690 3.83 -5.06 43.33
C GLU A 690 4.28 -3.67 42.84
N VAL A 691 3.36 -2.98 42.17
CA VAL A 691 3.55 -1.64 41.62
C VAL A 691 2.27 -0.83 41.76
N GLU A 692 2.41 0.48 41.97
CA GLU A 692 1.28 1.41 41.97
C GLU A 692 1.05 1.93 40.55
N LEU A 693 -0.13 1.64 39.99
CA LEU A 693 -0.51 2.06 38.64
C LEU A 693 -1.74 2.96 38.70
N PRO A 694 -1.89 3.92 37.76
CA PRO A 694 -3.09 4.74 37.66
C PRO A 694 -4.37 3.91 37.52
N GLU A 695 -5.47 4.32 38.17
CA GLU A 695 -6.77 3.66 37.98
C GLU A 695 -7.27 3.76 36.53
N ASN A 696 -6.90 4.84 35.85
CA ASN A 696 -7.13 4.95 34.41
C ASN A 696 -6.06 4.12 33.68
N GLU A 697 -6.47 2.96 33.17
CA GLU A 697 -5.63 2.01 32.43
C GLU A 697 -4.85 2.63 31.26
N LEU A 698 -5.38 3.71 30.66
CA LEU A 698 -4.72 4.41 29.55
C LEU A 698 -3.45 5.15 30.00
N LEU A 699 -3.39 5.54 31.27
CA LEU A 699 -2.28 6.28 31.88
C LEU A 699 -1.22 5.35 32.48
N HIS A 700 -1.40 4.03 32.39
CA HIS A 700 -0.41 3.08 32.89
C HIS A 700 0.98 3.38 32.31
N PRO A 701 2.02 3.44 33.17
CA PRO A 701 3.40 3.58 32.70
C PRO A 701 3.80 2.37 31.84
N PRO A 702 4.78 2.53 30.95
CA PRO A 702 5.30 1.44 30.16
C PRO A 702 5.98 0.37 31.02
N LEU A 703 6.06 -0.86 30.49
CA LEU A 703 6.86 -1.94 31.06
C LEU A 703 8.08 -2.17 30.16
N SER A 704 9.26 -1.99 30.74
CA SER A 704 10.55 -2.15 30.07
C SER A 704 11.12 -3.54 30.34
N ILE A 705 11.67 -4.15 29.30
CA ILE A 705 12.35 -5.44 29.31
C ILE A 705 13.78 -5.21 28.83
N CYS A 706 14.77 -5.51 29.65
CA CYS A 706 16.18 -5.36 29.31
C CYS A 706 16.88 -6.71 29.42
N VAL A 707 17.70 -7.05 28.44
CA VAL A 707 18.52 -8.26 28.47
C VAL A 707 19.99 -7.88 28.60
N VAL A 708 20.66 -8.41 29.62
CA VAL A 708 22.09 -8.20 29.87
C VAL A 708 22.84 -9.53 29.83
N ASP A 709 24.07 -9.54 29.33
CA ASP A 709 24.97 -10.69 29.32
C ASP A 709 26.02 -10.54 30.42
N TRP A 710 26.12 -11.52 31.34
CA TRP A 710 27.09 -11.53 32.43
C TRP A 710 28.43 -12.12 31.98
N ARG A 711 29.47 -11.29 32.02
CA ARG A 711 30.83 -11.63 31.63
C ARG A 711 31.70 -11.90 32.86
N ALA A 712 32.94 -12.35 32.61
CA ALA A 712 33.92 -12.56 33.66
C ALA A 712 34.16 -11.28 34.49
N PHE A 713 34.58 -11.45 35.75
CA PHE A 713 34.86 -10.36 36.69
C PHE A 713 33.66 -9.45 37.02
N GLY A 714 32.43 -9.97 36.93
CA GLY A 714 31.22 -9.25 37.34
C GLY A 714 30.81 -8.10 36.41
N ARG A 715 31.38 -8.05 35.19
CA ARG A 715 30.96 -7.09 34.17
C ARG A 715 29.70 -7.59 33.48
N SER A 716 28.74 -6.70 33.23
CA SER A 716 27.57 -6.99 32.39
C SER A 716 27.62 -6.14 31.12
N THR A 717 27.00 -6.61 30.04
CA THR A 717 26.83 -5.85 28.81
C THR A 717 25.38 -5.92 28.38
N LEU A 718 24.75 -4.78 28.08
CA LEU A 718 23.39 -4.76 27.56
C LEU A 718 23.38 -5.42 26.18
N VAL A 719 22.46 -6.36 25.99
CA VAL A 719 22.25 -7.06 24.72
C VAL A 719 21.12 -6.44 23.92
N GLY A 720 20.04 -6.04 24.58
CA GLY A 720 18.90 -5.40 23.94
C GLY A 720 17.83 -4.97 24.94
N THR A 721 16.93 -4.10 24.48
CA THR A 721 15.80 -3.57 25.24
C THR A 721 14.52 -3.68 24.42
N TYR A 722 13.39 -3.78 25.11
CA TYR A 722 12.06 -3.76 24.53
C TYR A 722 11.09 -3.09 25.50
N THR A 723 10.17 -2.29 25.00
CA THR A 723 9.23 -1.53 25.84
C THR A 723 7.79 -1.81 25.42
N ILE A 724 6.97 -2.19 26.39
CA ILE A 724 5.53 -2.36 26.26
C ILE A 724 4.85 -1.06 26.70
N ASN A 725 4.33 -0.29 25.75
CA ASN A 725 3.74 1.02 26.02
C ASN A 725 2.32 0.96 26.61
N CYS A 726 1.60 -0.16 26.45
CA CYS A 726 0.22 -0.33 26.91
C CYS A 726 0.05 -1.66 27.64
N LEU A 727 -0.32 -1.59 28.91
CA LEU A 727 -0.48 -2.77 29.77
C LEU A 727 -1.89 -3.38 29.71
N LYS A 728 -2.83 -2.73 29.02
CA LYS A 728 -4.25 -3.10 29.01
C LYS A 728 -4.51 -4.55 28.61
N GLN A 729 -3.75 -5.06 27.65
CA GLN A 729 -3.90 -6.43 27.15
C GLN A 729 -3.45 -7.50 28.15
N PHE A 730 -2.71 -7.13 29.20
CA PHE A 730 -2.22 -8.04 30.24
C PHE A 730 -3.06 -7.96 31.52
N LEU A 731 -4.12 -7.13 31.55
CA LEU A 731 -5.00 -6.99 32.71
C LEU A 731 -5.95 -8.18 32.84
N CYS A 732 -5.81 -8.93 33.92
CA CYS A 732 -6.61 -10.09 34.26
C CYS A 732 -7.93 -9.62 34.93
N LYS A 733 -9.07 -9.71 34.21
CA LYS A 733 -10.40 -9.40 34.77
C LYS A 733 -10.80 -10.50 35.77
N SER A 734 -11.40 -10.13 36.90
CA SER A 734 -11.74 -11.09 37.96
C SER A 734 -12.71 -12.17 37.44
N ARG A 735 -12.32 -13.46 37.57
CA ARG A 735 -13.05 -14.71 37.24
C ARG A 735 -12.96 -15.28 35.81
N GLU A 736 -11.91 -14.99 35.04
CA GLU A 736 -11.59 -15.82 33.86
C GLU A 736 -10.38 -16.75 34.15
N PRO A 737 -10.48 -18.06 33.91
CA PRO A 737 -9.29 -18.92 33.86
C PRO A 737 -8.38 -18.43 32.73
N LEU A 738 -7.07 -18.34 33.02
CA LEU A 738 -6.05 -17.95 32.05
C LEU A 738 -5.87 -19.07 31.01
N ALA A 739 -6.77 -19.16 30.03
CA ALA A 739 -6.40 -19.74 28.75
C ALA A 739 -5.31 -18.84 28.17
N LEU A 740 -4.13 -19.37 27.85
CA LEU A 740 -3.03 -18.61 27.26
C LEU A 740 -3.56 -17.67 26.16
N THR A 741 -3.68 -16.38 26.49
CA THR A 741 -3.98 -15.31 25.56
C THR A 741 -2.71 -14.98 24.78
N SER A 742 -2.13 -15.98 24.11
CA SER A 742 -1.07 -15.77 23.12
C SER A 742 -1.71 -15.28 21.82
N GLN A 743 -2.23 -14.05 21.83
CA GLN A 743 -2.51 -13.30 20.60
C GLN A 743 -1.38 -12.33 20.24
N THR A 744 -0.33 -12.24 21.07
CA THR A 744 0.82 -11.39 20.77
C THR A 744 1.99 -12.22 20.26
N ASP A 745 2.29 -12.07 18.97
CA ASP A 745 3.56 -12.46 18.37
C ASP A 745 4.73 -11.95 19.25
N GLY A 746 5.47 -12.87 19.87
CA GLY A 746 6.86 -12.65 20.29
C GLY A 746 7.16 -11.90 21.58
N ALA A 747 6.18 -11.42 22.37
CA ALA A 747 6.43 -10.83 23.69
C ALA A 747 6.00 -11.80 24.81
N GLY A 748 6.84 -11.95 25.85
CA GLY A 748 6.58 -12.86 26.97
C GLY A 748 5.20 -12.69 27.63
N SER A 749 4.75 -13.70 28.37
CA SER A 749 3.45 -13.66 29.05
C SER A 749 3.54 -12.84 30.34
N PHE A 750 2.57 -11.95 30.54
CA PHE A 750 2.36 -11.16 31.76
C PHE A 750 0.91 -11.34 32.23
N CYS A 751 0.68 -11.40 33.54
CA CYS A 751 -0.65 -11.23 34.13
C CYS A 751 -0.60 -10.10 35.16
N ILE A 752 -1.49 -9.13 35.00
CA ILE A 752 -1.56 -7.93 35.84
C ILE A 752 -2.95 -7.87 36.46
N TYR A 753 -3.04 -7.76 37.78
CA TYR A 753 -4.33 -7.62 38.46
C TYR A 753 -4.24 -6.69 39.66
N LYS A 754 -5.34 -5.99 39.96
CA LYS A 754 -5.45 -5.15 41.14
C LYS A 754 -5.29 -6.03 42.39
N SER A 755 -4.44 -5.63 43.32
CA SER A 755 -4.23 -6.39 44.55
C SER A 755 -5.53 -6.41 45.36
N PRO A 756 -6.02 -7.56 45.85
CA PRO A 756 -7.17 -7.58 46.75
C PRO A 756 -6.84 -6.81 48.02
N GLU A 757 -7.66 -5.83 48.40
CA GLU A 757 -7.39 -4.99 49.58
C GLU A 757 -7.65 -5.71 50.91
N ASP A 758 -8.38 -6.83 50.92
CA ASP A 758 -8.55 -7.68 52.10
C ASP A 758 -9.02 -9.08 51.67
N SER A 759 -8.14 -10.08 51.75
CA SER A 759 -8.57 -11.46 52.02
C SER A 759 -7.38 -12.31 52.45
N ALA A 760 -7.41 -12.68 53.74
CA ALA A 760 -6.67 -13.78 54.31
C ALA A 760 -7.20 -15.13 53.79
N SER A 761 -7.16 -15.35 52.48
CA SER A 761 -7.21 -16.70 51.91
C SER A 761 -5.78 -17.11 51.61
N GLU A 762 -5.34 -18.23 52.17
CA GLU A 762 -4.09 -18.90 51.84
C GLU A 762 -4.03 -19.21 50.34
N ASP A 763 -3.59 -18.23 49.55
CA ASP A 763 -3.24 -18.44 48.14
C ASP A 763 -1.96 -19.30 48.18
N SER A 764 -1.96 -20.42 47.47
CA SER A 764 -1.03 -21.56 47.61
C SER A 764 0.45 -21.26 47.29
N GLY A 765 0.87 -19.99 47.28
CA GLY A 765 2.18 -19.53 46.81
C GLY A 765 2.37 -19.69 45.30
N GLN A 766 1.39 -20.26 44.59
CA GLN A 766 1.47 -20.55 43.17
C GLN A 766 0.95 -19.37 42.34
N LEU A 767 1.79 -18.82 41.47
CA LEU A 767 1.43 -17.68 40.62
C LEU A 767 0.40 -18.12 39.57
N ARG A 768 -0.59 -17.27 39.27
CA ARG A 768 -1.65 -17.58 38.31
C ARG A 768 -1.08 -17.88 36.92
N ILE A 769 0.01 -17.19 36.55
CA ILE A 769 0.71 -17.38 35.29
C ILE A 769 1.35 -18.77 35.12
N GLN A 770 1.48 -19.56 36.20
CA GLN A 770 2.09 -20.89 36.16
C GLN A 770 1.17 -22.02 35.69
N GLN A 771 -0.13 -21.74 35.53
CA GLN A 771 -1.09 -22.75 35.10
C GLN A 771 -0.96 -23.02 33.59
N GLY A 772 -0.78 -24.29 33.20
CA GLY A 772 -0.72 -24.70 31.78
C GLY A 772 0.62 -24.47 31.07
N ILE A 773 1.69 -24.14 31.80
CA ILE A 773 3.04 -23.99 31.23
C ILE A 773 3.59 -25.34 30.75
N PRO A 774 4.14 -25.45 29.52
CA PRO A 774 4.81 -26.67 29.05
C PRO A 774 6.03 -27.05 29.89
N PRO A 775 6.47 -28.32 29.88
CA PRO A 775 7.67 -28.73 30.60
C PRO A 775 8.93 -28.08 30.03
N ASN A 776 9.82 -27.60 30.90
CA ASN A 776 11.04 -26.87 30.53
C ASN A 776 12.24 -27.76 30.17
N HIS A 777 12.02 -29.03 29.82
CA HIS A 777 13.10 -29.94 29.44
C HIS A 777 13.24 -30.00 27.91
N PRO A 778 14.44 -30.28 27.38
CA PRO A 778 14.62 -30.49 25.95
C PRO A 778 13.69 -31.60 25.42
N ILE A 779 13.12 -31.40 24.25
CA ILE A 779 12.28 -32.38 23.56
C ILE A 779 12.82 -32.63 22.15
N GLN A 780 12.96 -33.92 21.79
CA GLN A 780 13.33 -34.33 20.45
C GLN A 780 12.08 -34.48 19.60
N VAL A 781 12.11 -33.88 18.41
CA VAL A 781 10.99 -33.90 17.46
C VAL A 781 11.46 -34.30 16.07
N LEU A 782 10.55 -34.93 15.31
CA LEU A 782 10.65 -35.09 13.86
C LEU A 782 9.75 -34.06 13.21
N ILE A 783 10.29 -33.32 12.24
CA ILE A 783 9.59 -32.27 11.51
C ILE A 783 9.45 -32.71 10.06
N ARG A 784 8.22 -32.70 9.54
CA ARG A 784 7.91 -32.88 8.13
C ARG A 784 7.58 -31.55 7.51
N VAL A 785 8.37 -31.14 6.53
CA VAL A 785 8.18 -29.90 5.77
C VAL A 785 7.65 -30.27 4.38
N TYR A 786 6.47 -29.77 4.05
CA TYR A 786 5.82 -30.01 2.76
C TYR A 786 5.83 -28.72 1.95
N ILE A 787 6.54 -28.72 0.83
CA ILE A 787 6.62 -27.57 -0.09
C ILE A 787 5.80 -27.89 -1.34
N VAL A 788 4.72 -27.15 -1.52
CA VAL A 788 3.72 -27.41 -2.57
C VAL A 788 4.12 -26.70 -3.86
N ALA A 789 4.19 -25.37 -3.81
CA ALA A 789 4.42 -24.52 -4.97
C ALA A 789 4.96 -23.15 -4.53
N ALA A 790 5.52 -22.39 -5.47
CA ALA A 790 5.75 -20.95 -5.30
C ALA A 790 5.05 -20.17 -6.41
N PHE A 791 4.85 -18.87 -6.17
CA PHE A 791 4.13 -17.98 -7.07
C PHE A 791 4.86 -16.64 -7.17
N ASN A 792 4.84 -16.06 -8.37
CA ASN A 792 5.40 -14.75 -8.67
C ASN A 792 6.81 -14.57 -8.11
N LEU A 793 7.67 -15.58 -8.28
CA LEU A 793 9.08 -15.47 -7.93
C LEU A 793 9.71 -14.30 -8.70
N SER A 794 10.63 -13.59 -8.06
CA SER A 794 11.40 -12.55 -8.75
C SER A 794 12.29 -13.18 -9.81
N PRO A 795 12.27 -12.67 -11.06
CA PRO A 795 13.22 -13.10 -12.08
C PRO A 795 14.65 -12.87 -11.63
N ALA A 796 15.49 -13.88 -11.80
CA ALA A 796 16.94 -13.77 -11.59
C ALA A 796 17.73 -14.01 -12.89
N ASP A 797 17.13 -14.65 -13.90
CA ASP A 797 17.76 -14.87 -15.20
C ASP A 797 17.56 -13.71 -16.20
N PRO A 798 18.50 -13.51 -17.16
CA PRO A 798 18.38 -12.51 -18.23
C PRO A 798 17.17 -12.70 -19.16
N ASP A 799 16.56 -13.89 -19.20
CA ASP A 799 15.35 -14.17 -19.99
C ASP A 799 14.06 -13.77 -19.27
N GLY A 800 14.16 -13.16 -18.08
CA GLY A 800 13.03 -12.75 -17.27
C GLY A 800 12.33 -13.91 -16.55
N LYS A 801 12.99 -15.07 -16.42
CA LYS A 801 12.54 -16.23 -15.62
C LYS A 801 13.54 -16.54 -14.51
N SER A 802 13.37 -17.73 -13.93
CA SER A 802 14.25 -18.34 -12.95
C SER A 802 14.13 -19.86 -13.05
N ASP A 803 15.15 -20.56 -12.60
CA ASP A 803 15.30 -22.01 -12.44
C ASP A 803 15.22 -22.42 -10.94
N PRO A 804 14.06 -22.23 -10.26
CA PRO A 804 13.99 -22.30 -8.81
C PRO A 804 14.22 -23.70 -8.21
N TYR A 805 14.92 -23.75 -7.08
CA TYR A 805 15.05 -24.93 -6.21
C TYR A 805 14.98 -24.58 -4.71
N ILE A 806 14.71 -25.59 -3.87
CA ILE A 806 14.44 -25.42 -2.43
C ILE A 806 15.71 -25.67 -1.60
N VAL A 807 15.93 -24.81 -0.60
CA VAL A 807 16.88 -25.03 0.48
C VAL A 807 16.19 -24.87 1.84
N LEU A 808 16.32 -25.89 2.71
CA LEU A 808 15.81 -25.86 4.08
C LEU A 808 16.99 -25.76 5.06
N ARG A 809 16.87 -24.89 6.07
CA ARG A 809 17.84 -24.75 7.16
C ARG A 809 17.15 -24.80 8.51
N LEU A 810 17.62 -25.68 9.40
CA LEU A 810 17.17 -25.76 10.78
C LEU A 810 18.34 -26.17 11.68
N GLY A 811 18.74 -25.28 12.58
CA GLY A 811 19.91 -25.50 13.43
C GLY A 811 21.19 -25.64 12.60
N GLN A 812 21.87 -26.78 12.74
CA GLN A 812 23.04 -27.13 11.93
C GLN A 812 22.70 -27.91 10.65
N THR A 813 21.44 -28.30 10.47
CA THR A 813 21.01 -29.11 9.33
C THR A 813 20.65 -28.20 8.15
N GLU A 814 21.22 -28.48 6.98
CA GLU A 814 20.88 -27.85 5.71
C GLU A 814 20.56 -28.93 4.67
N ILE A 815 19.40 -28.82 4.01
CA ILE A 815 18.97 -29.71 2.93
C ILE A 815 18.83 -28.86 1.66
N LYS A 816 19.48 -29.27 0.56
CA LYS A 816 19.42 -28.59 -0.73
C LYS A 816 18.85 -29.55 -1.78
N ASP A 817 17.79 -29.14 -2.47
CA ASP A 817 17.18 -29.90 -3.58
C ASP A 817 17.65 -29.40 -4.95
N ARG A 818 18.92 -28.96 -5.04
CA ARG A 818 19.52 -28.28 -6.19
C ARG A 818 19.38 -29.07 -7.49
N ASP A 819 19.63 -30.38 -7.46
CA ASP A 819 19.57 -31.25 -8.65
C ASP A 819 18.14 -31.47 -9.16
N LYS A 820 17.12 -30.96 -8.46
CA LYS A 820 15.71 -31.05 -8.83
C LYS A 820 15.07 -29.67 -9.08
N TYR A 821 15.87 -28.72 -9.55
CA TYR A 821 15.40 -27.40 -9.98
C TYR A 821 14.31 -27.52 -11.06
N ILE A 822 13.43 -26.53 -11.12
CA ILE A 822 12.36 -26.46 -12.13
C ILE A 822 12.73 -25.36 -13.12
N PRO A 823 13.00 -25.66 -14.40
CA PRO A 823 13.51 -24.67 -15.32
C PRO A 823 12.46 -23.62 -15.72
N LYS A 824 12.91 -22.36 -15.86
CA LYS A 824 12.23 -21.23 -16.49
C LYS A 824 10.82 -20.96 -15.97
N GLN A 825 10.65 -21.00 -14.65
CA GLN A 825 9.34 -20.91 -14.02
C GLN A 825 9.32 -19.98 -12.81
N LEU A 826 8.46 -18.95 -12.88
CA LEU A 826 8.20 -18.04 -11.74
C LEU A 826 7.08 -18.54 -10.83
N ASN A 827 6.32 -19.55 -11.27
CA ASN A 827 5.24 -20.19 -10.51
C ASN A 827 5.46 -21.72 -10.39
N PRO A 828 6.58 -22.18 -9.80
CA PRO A 828 6.93 -23.60 -9.81
C PRO A 828 6.00 -24.42 -8.89
N VAL A 829 5.60 -25.60 -9.34
CA VAL A 829 4.93 -26.60 -8.48
C VAL A 829 5.96 -27.66 -8.10
N PHE A 830 6.41 -27.62 -6.84
CA PHE A 830 7.46 -28.50 -6.34
C PHE A 830 6.93 -29.89 -5.94
N GLY A 831 5.86 -29.93 -5.13
CA GLY A 831 5.31 -31.17 -4.57
C GLY A 831 6.36 -32.03 -3.85
N ARG A 832 7.13 -31.44 -2.92
CA ARG A 832 8.23 -32.09 -2.19
C ARG A 832 7.95 -32.18 -0.70
N SER A 833 8.32 -33.30 -0.09
CA SER A 833 8.32 -33.48 1.37
C SER A 833 9.73 -33.77 1.88
N PHE A 834 10.05 -33.21 3.05
CA PHE A 834 11.35 -33.34 3.70
C PHE A 834 11.17 -33.68 5.18
N GLU A 835 12.05 -34.53 5.70
CA GLU A 835 12.08 -34.89 7.12
C GLU A 835 13.36 -34.36 7.79
N ILE A 836 13.20 -33.64 8.90
CA ILE A 836 14.31 -33.06 9.67
C ILE A 836 14.10 -33.40 11.15
N GLN A 837 15.15 -33.86 11.83
CA GLN A 837 15.12 -34.03 13.28
C GLN A 837 15.64 -32.76 13.96
N ALA A 838 14.99 -32.36 15.05
CA ALA A 838 15.39 -31.19 15.83
C ALA A 838 15.21 -31.41 17.33
N THR A 839 15.93 -30.62 18.13
CA THR A 839 15.74 -30.55 19.58
C THR A 839 15.27 -29.16 20.00
N PHE A 840 14.03 -29.04 20.49
CA PHE A 840 13.58 -27.80 21.12
C PHE A 840 14.09 -27.70 22.55
N PRO A 841 14.44 -26.50 23.03
CA PRO A 841 14.31 -25.19 22.37
C PRO A 841 15.50 -24.75 21.49
N LYS A 842 16.51 -25.60 21.29
CA LYS A 842 17.78 -25.21 20.63
C LYS A 842 17.61 -24.90 19.15
N GLU A 843 16.79 -25.69 18.46
CA GLU A 843 16.65 -25.68 17.02
C GLU A 843 15.19 -25.36 16.66
N SER A 844 14.75 -24.13 16.96
CA SER A 844 13.36 -23.71 16.79
C SER A 844 13.06 -23.04 15.44
N LEU A 845 14.02 -22.33 14.85
CA LEU A 845 13.77 -21.49 13.68
C LEU A 845 14.07 -22.22 12.36
N LEU A 846 13.03 -22.64 11.64
CA LEU A 846 13.12 -23.18 10.29
C LEU A 846 13.22 -22.03 9.29
N SER A 847 14.25 -22.02 8.45
CA SER A 847 14.37 -21.12 7.30
C SER A 847 14.17 -21.90 6.01
N VAL A 848 13.28 -21.39 5.16
CA VAL A 848 12.99 -21.95 3.84
C VAL A 848 13.41 -20.92 2.81
N LEU A 849 14.36 -21.30 1.96
CA LEU A 849 14.98 -20.45 0.95
C LEU A 849 14.68 -21.01 -0.44
N ILE A 850 14.41 -20.12 -1.39
CA ILE A 850 14.29 -20.44 -2.80
C ILE A 850 15.47 -19.81 -3.52
N TYR A 851 16.25 -20.63 -4.21
CA TYR A 851 17.41 -20.23 -5.01
C TYR A 851 17.11 -20.41 -6.49
N ASP A 852 17.78 -19.62 -7.32
CA ASP A 852 17.85 -19.79 -8.76
C ASP A 852 19.05 -20.67 -9.13
N HIS A 853 18.87 -21.61 -10.06
CA HIS A 853 19.94 -22.51 -10.49
C HIS A 853 20.61 -21.99 -11.76
N ASP A 854 21.82 -21.45 -11.60
CA ASP A 854 22.62 -21.01 -12.75
C ASP A 854 23.43 -22.14 -13.37
N MET A 855 23.38 -22.26 -14.71
CA MET A 855 24.26 -23.18 -15.45
C MET A 855 25.74 -22.79 -15.34
N ILE A 856 26.05 -21.50 -15.18
CA ILE A 856 27.41 -20.95 -15.09
C ILE A 856 27.44 -19.84 -14.03
N GLY A 857 27.99 -20.11 -12.86
CA GLY A 857 28.10 -19.10 -11.79
C GLY A 857 27.81 -19.65 -10.41
N SER A 858 27.44 -18.76 -9.48
CA SER A 858 26.92 -19.11 -8.16
C SER A 858 25.43 -18.85 -8.12
N ASP A 859 24.65 -19.87 -7.80
CA ASP A 859 23.20 -19.81 -7.62
C ASP A 859 22.74 -18.59 -6.79
N ASP A 860 21.81 -17.81 -7.36
CA ASP A 860 21.28 -16.60 -6.74
C ASP A 860 20.13 -16.87 -5.76
N LEU A 861 20.13 -16.18 -4.62
CA LEU A 861 19.01 -16.28 -3.67
C LEU A 861 17.84 -15.43 -4.17
N ILE A 862 16.70 -16.06 -4.51
CA ILE A 862 15.47 -15.35 -4.84
C ILE A 862 14.84 -14.78 -3.56
N GLY A 863 14.69 -15.60 -2.52
CA GLY A 863 14.17 -15.12 -1.23
C GLY A 863 14.08 -16.18 -0.13
N GLU A 864 13.87 -15.69 1.10
CA GLU A 864 13.82 -16.49 2.33
C GLU A 864 12.51 -16.21 3.11
N THR A 865 11.95 -17.26 3.74
CA THR A 865 10.94 -17.14 4.79
C THR A 865 11.34 -17.95 6.02
N LYS A 866 10.88 -17.54 7.20
CA LYS A 866 11.24 -18.17 8.49
C LYS A 866 10.01 -18.53 9.31
N ILE A 867 10.10 -19.62 10.06
CA ILE A 867 9.03 -20.18 10.89
C ILE A 867 9.60 -20.62 12.25
N ASP A 868 9.04 -20.12 13.34
CA ASP A 868 9.34 -20.60 14.69
C ASP A 868 8.51 -21.87 15.00
N LEU A 869 9.18 -23.01 14.96
CA LEU A 869 8.59 -24.32 15.19
C LEU A 869 8.33 -24.60 16.68
N GLU A 870 9.07 -23.97 17.60
CA GLU A 870 8.86 -24.13 19.05
C GLU A 870 7.51 -23.48 19.43
N ASN A 871 7.27 -22.26 18.96
CA ASN A 871 6.00 -21.56 19.18
C ASN A 871 4.82 -22.33 18.59
N ARG A 872 4.98 -22.87 17.38
CA ARG A 872 3.94 -23.69 16.74
C ARG A 872 3.65 -24.95 17.55
N PHE A 873 4.69 -25.62 18.04
CA PHE A 873 4.59 -26.86 18.80
C PHE A 873 3.84 -26.69 20.13
N TYR A 874 4.10 -25.61 20.87
CA TYR A 874 3.43 -25.31 22.14
C TYR A 874 2.13 -24.51 21.98
N SER A 875 1.71 -24.22 20.75
CA SER A 875 0.43 -23.53 20.52
C SER A 875 -0.76 -24.43 20.86
N LYS A 876 -1.89 -23.81 21.20
CA LYS A 876 -3.18 -24.50 21.39
C LYS A 876 -3.74 -25.14 20.11
N HIS A 877 -3.14 -24.84 18.95
CA HIS A 877 -3.65 -25.23 17.64
C HIS A 877 -3.08 -26.55 17.10
N ARG A 878 -2.34 -27.29 17.94
CA ARG A 878 -1.62 -28.52 17.59
C ARG A 878 -0.45 -28.25 16.63
N ALA A 879 0.49 -29.18 16.59
CA ALA A 879 1.73 -29.02 15.84
C ALA A 879 1.68 -29.62 14.41
N ILE A 880 0.48 -29.84 13.86
CA ILE A 880 0.25 -30.50 12.56
C ILE A 880 -0.70 -29.67 11.67
N CYS A 881 -0.90 -30.09 10.41
CA CYS A 881 -1.62 -29.43 9.31
C CYS A 881 -3.10 -29.04 9.58
N GLY A 882 -3.65 -29.33 10.77
CA GLY A 882 -5.02 -29.02 11.14
C GLY A 882 -5.98 -30.19 10.96
N LEU A 883 -7.28 -29.94 11.17
CA LEU A 883 -8.34 -30.95 11.14
C LEU A 883 -9.01 -31.05 9.76
N GLN A 884 -9.06 -32.25 9.20
CA GLN A 884 -9.71 -32.51 7.91
C GLN A 884 -11.22 -32.22 7.97
N SER A 885 -11.82 -31.81 6.86
CA SER A 885 -13.24 -31.46 6.81
C SER A 885 -14.17 -32.66 7.10
N GLN A 886 -13.72 -33.86 6.74
CA GLN A 886 -14.45 -35.12 6.86
C GLN A 886 -13.50 -36.24 7.28
N TYR A 887 -14.05 -37.28 7.90
CA TYR A 887 -13.33 -38.49 8.25
C TYR A 887 -13.59 -39.55 7.17
N GLU A 888 -12.58 -39.90 6.41
CA GLU A 888 -12.62 -40.95 5.40
C GLU A 888 -11.55 -41.99 5.69
N ILE A 889 -11.83 -43.27 5.44
CA ILE A 889 -10.88 -44.37 5.72
C ILE A 889 -10.01 -44.64 4.48
N GLU A 890 -10.56 -44.44 3.30
CA GLU A 890 -9.91 -44.77 2.02
C GLU A 890 -9.99 -43.61 1.02
N GLY A 891 -9.20 -43.73 -0.06
CA GLY A 891 -9.14 -42.73 -1.11
C GLY A 891 -8.23 -41.54 -0.80
N TYR A 892 -8.28 -40.53 -1.66
CA TYR A 892 -7.39 -39.36 -1.59
C TYR A 892 -7.62 -38.48 -0.34
N ASN A 893 -8.85 -38.51 0.17
CA ASN A 893 -9.25 -37.75 1.36
C ASN A 893 -9.14 -38.57 2.66
N ALA A 894 -8.51 -39.76 2.60
CA ALA A 894 -8.32 -40.61 3.78
C ALA A 894 -7.71 -39.82 4.94
N TRP A 895 -8.12 -40.14 6.15
CA TRP A 895 -7.65 -39.53 7.39
C TRP A 895 -6.12 -39.63 7.48
N ARG A 896 -5.44 -38.48 7.59
CA ARG A 896 -3.97 -38.41 7.50
C ARG A 896 -3.29 -38.21 8.86
N ASP A 897 -4.06 -37.77 9.85
CA ASP A 897 -3.56 -37.60 11.20
C ASP A 897 -3.26 -38.99 11.81
N THR A 898 -2.11 -39.10 12.46
CA THR A 898 -1.69 -40.33 13.15
C THR A 898 -2.64 -40.71 14.28
N ALA A 899 -3.30 -39.72 14.89
CA ALA A 899 -4.30 -39.94 15.92
C ALA A 899 -5.71 -39.88 15.32
N LYS A 900 -6.59 -40.78 15.77
CA LYS A 900 -8.01 -40.75 15.37
C LYS A 900 -8.73 -39.56 15.99
N PRO A 901 -9.82 -39.04 15.37
CA PRO A 901 -10.63 -37.98 15.96
C PRO A 901 -11.02 -38.22 17.43
N THR A 902 -11.39 -39.45 17.80
CA THR A 902 -11.73 -39.83 19.19
C THR A 902 -10.55 -39.69 20.15
N GLU A 903 -9.34 -40.06 19.72
CA GLU A 903 -8.11 -39.96 20.51
C GLU A 903 -7.69 -38.50 20.72
N ILE A 904 -7.79 -37.68 19.67
CA ILE A 904 -7.52 -36.23 19.72
C ILE A 904 -8.48 -35.56 20.71
N LEU A 905 -9.77 -35.89 20.62
CA LEU A 905 -10.79 -35.35 21.52
C LEU A 905 -10.56 -35.76 22.98
N THR A 906 -10.17 -37.01 23.21
CA THR A 906 -9.85 -37.53 24.54
C THR A 906 -8.65 -36.82 25.14
N LYS A 907 -7.59 -36.60 24.33
CA LYS A 907 -6.41 -35.86 24.76
C LYS A 907 -6.75 -34.40 25.10
N LEU A 908 -7.54 -33.71 24.27
CA LEU A 908 -7.98 -32.34 24.54
C LEU A 908 -8.76 -32.21 25.85
N CYS A 909 -9.68 -33.15 26.14
CA CYS A 909 -10.41 -33.15 27.41
C CYS A 909 -9.47 -33.34 28.60
N LYS A 910 -8.51 -34.27 28.48
CA LYS A 910 -7.51 -34.53 29.53
C LYS A 910 -6.60 -33.33 29.78
N ASP A 911 -6.05 -32.73 28.73
CA ASP A 911 -5.12 -31.60 28.81
C ASP A 911 -5.78 -30.35 29.39
N ASN A 912 -7.11 -30.20 29.22
CA ASN A 912 -7.92 -29.11 29.79
C ASN A 912 -8.63 -29.49 31.10
N MET A 913 -8.32 -30.64 31.70
CA MET A 913 -8.91 -31.13 32.96
C MET A 913 -10.45 -31.22 32.94
N LEU A 914 -11.05 -31.56 31.80
CA LEU A 914 -12.49 -31.71 31.63
C LEU A 914 -12.97 -33.14 31.97
N ASP A 915 -14.21 -33.25 32.44
CA ASP A 915 -14.89 -34.55 32.63
C ASP A 915 -15.41 -35.09 31.27
N GLY A 916 -15.06 -36.32 30.91
CA GLY A 916 -15.30 -36.92 29.59
C GLY A 916 -14.05 -36.98 28.69
N PRO A 917 -14.17 -37.35 27.39
CA PRO A 917 -15.40 -37.56 26.64
C PRO A 917 -16.07 -38.90 26.95
N HIS A 918 -17.39 -38.89 27.12
CA HIS A 918 -18.20 -40.11 27.26
C HIS A 918 -18.88 -40.45 25.94
N PHE A 919 -18.51 -41.58 25.35
CA PHE A 919 -19.06 -42.09 24.08
C PHE A 919 -20.30 -42.95 24.33
N ARG A 920 -21.41 -42.64 23.63
CA ARG A 920 -22.66 -43.42 23.65
C ARG A 920 -23.26 -43.46 22.24
N PRO A 921 -24.01 -44.50 21.84
CA PRO A 921 -24.61 -44.56 20.50
C PRO A 921 -25.35 -43.26 20.13
N GLY A 922 -24.91 -42.62 19.05
CA GLY A 922 -25.42 -41.35 18.55
C GLY A 922 -25.01 -40.08 19.31
N LYS A 923 -24.23 -40.16 20.39
CA LYS A 923 -23.93 -39.02 21.29
C LYS A 923 -22.51 -39.04 21.88
N ILE A 924 -21.90 -37.87 22.02
CA ILE A 924 -20.67 -37.64 22.79
C ILE A 924 -20.93 -36.56 23.85
N GLN A 925 -20.58 -36.82 25.11
CA GLN A 925 -20.75 -35.87 26.22
C GLN A 925 -19.39 -35.41 26.78
N ILE A 926 -19.22 -34.09 26.97
CA ILE A 926 -18.05 -33.45 27.59
C ILE A 926 -18.57 -32.46 28.64
N GLY A 927 -18.27 -32.71 29.91
CA GLY A 927 -18.86 -32.01 31.04
C GLY A 927 -20.39 -31.98 30.95
N LYS A 928 -20.95 -30.75 30.86
CA LYS A 928 -22.40 -30.51 30.71
C LYS A 928 -22.89 -30.48 29.27
N LYS A 929 -22.00 -30.49 28.28
CA LYS A 929 -22.35 -30.34 26.86
C LYS A 929 -22.51 -31.70 26.18
N VAL A 930 -23.56 -31.86 25.39
CA VAL A 930 -23.89 -33.10 24.67
C VAL A 930 -23.97 -32.81 23.18
N PHE A 931 -23.21 -33.56 22.39
CA PHE A 931 -23.19 -33.50 20.93
C PHE A 931 -23.85 -34.74 20.36
N SER A 932 -24.69 -34.57 19.33
CA SER A 932 -25.42 -35.68 18.68
C SER A 932 -25.08 -35.80 17.20
N GLY A 933 -25.03 -37.03 16.69
CA GLY A 933 -24.76 -37.33 15.27
C GLY A 933 -24.78 -38.82 14.97
N LYS A 934 -24.45 -39.19 13.72
CA LYS A 934 -24.43 -40.59 13.27
C LYS A 934 -23.18 -41.30 13.81
N THR A 935 -23.37 -42.43 14.48
CA THR A 935 -22.28 -43.32 14.94
C THR A 935 -22.38 -44.73 14.37
N VAL A 936 -23.40 -45.04 13.59
CA VAL A 936 -23.61 -46.37 13.01
C VAL A 936 -23.58 -46.23 11.49
N PHE A 937 -22.72 -47.01 10.82
CA PHE A 937 -22.49 -46.95 9.39
C PHE A 937 -22.62 -48.36 8.79
N THR A 938 -23.10 -48.45 7.55
CA THR A 938 -23.10 -49.69 6.76
C THR A 938 -21.75 -49.82 6.08
N GLU A 939 -21.11 -50.98 6.20
CA GLU A 939 -19.83 -51.27 5.54
C GLU A 939 -20.00 -51.33 4.01
N ALA A 940 -19.00 -50.92 3.24
CA ALA A 940 -19.14 -50.75 1.78
C ALA A 940 -19.30 -52.08 1.01
N ASP A 941 -18.83 -53.18 1.59
CA ASP A 941 -18.82 -54.52 0.98
C ASP A 941 -19.61 -55.57 1.80
N SER A 942 -20.29 -55.17 2.87
CA SER A 942 -21.15 -56.02 3.70
C SER A 942 -22.41 -55.26 4.15
N GLU A 943 -23.56 -55.93 4.30
CA GLU A 943 -24.77 -55.31 4.89
C GLU A 943 -24.68 -55.16 6.42
N GLU A 944 -23.51 -55.39 7.02
CA GLU A 944 -23.30 -55.28 8.47
C GLU A 944 -23.20 -53.81 8.91
N MET A 945 -23.79 -53.52 10.07
CA MET A 945 -23.74 -52.21 10.71
C MET A 945 -22.56 -52.14 11.67
N VAL A 946 -21.60 -51.25 11.38
CA VAL A 946 -20.42 -50.99 12.21
C VAL A 946 -20.63 -49.70 13.01
N GLU A 947 -20.40 -49.77 14.31
CA GLU A 947 -20.41 -48.58 15.17
C GLU A 947 -19.04 -47.89 15.16
N SER A 948 -19.00 -46.61 14.79
CA SER A 948 -17.82 -45.75 14.76
C SER A 948 -18.14 -44.35 15.29
N TYR A 949 -17.32 -43.86 16.21
CA TYR A 949 -17.47 -42.55 16.83
C TYR A 949 -16.66 -41.45 16.14
N GLU A 950 -15.83 -41.80 15.15
CA GLU A 950 -14.83 -40.89 14.58
C GLU A 950 -15.44 -39.68 13.87
N HIS A 951 -16.50 -39.89 13.09
CA HIS A 951 -17.22 -38.82 12.41
C HIS A 951 -17.84 -37.82 13.40
N LEU A 952 -18.44 -38.32 14.48
CA LEU A 952 -19.02 -37.46 15.51
C LEU A 952 -17.94 -36.77 16.32
N ALA A 953 -16.84 -37.45 16.65
CA ALA A 953 -15.71 -36.84 17.35
C ALA A 953 -15.07 -35.71 16.52
N LEU A 954 -14.90 -35.88 15.20
CA LEU A 954 -14.42 -34.82 14.31
C LEU A 954 -15.35 -33.61 14.29
N LYS A 955 -16.67 -33.84 14.27
CA LYS A 955 -17.67 -32.77 14.40
C LYS A 955 -17.55 -32.03 15.73
N VAL A 956 -17.31 -32.74 16.83
CA VAL A 956 -17.07 -32.13 18.15
C VAL A 956 -15.79 -31.29 18.13
N LEU A 957 -14.72 -31.78 17.50
CA LEU A 957 -13.46 -31.04 17.36
C LEU A 957 -13.63 -29.74 16.56
N HIS A 958 -14.42 -29.74 15.48
CA HIS A 958 -14.75 -28.51 14.74
C HIS A 958 -15.60 -27.53 15.57
N SER A 959 -16.35 -28.03 16.55
CA SER A 959 -17.14 -27.25 17.51
C SER A 959 -16.44 -27.06 18.87
N TRP A 960 -15.11 -27.22 18.94
CA TRP A 960 -14.37 -27.11 20.21
C TRP A 960 -14.50 -25.73 20.84
N GLU A 961 -14.69 -24.68 20.03
CA GLU A 961 -14.93 -23.31 20.49
C GLU A 961 -16.21 -23.18 21.34
N ASP A 962 -17.15 -24.10 21.20
CA ASP A 962 -18.40 -24.05 21.94
C ASP A 962 -18.30 -24.66 23.36
N ILE A 963 -17.13 -25.19 23.76
CA ILE A 963 -16.90 -25.75 25.10
C ILE A 963 -16.67 -24.59 26.09
N PRO A 964 -17.46 -24.48 27.17
CA PRO A 964 -17.30 -23.39 28.14
C PRO A 964 -15.90 -23.34 28.75
N GLU A 965 -15.40 -22.13 29.02
CA GLU A 965 -14.15 -21.81 29.73
C GLU A 965 -12.84 -22.20 29.03
N VAL A 966 -12.82 -23.26 28.22
CA VAL A 966 -11.59 -23.79 27.58
C VAL A 966 -11.66 -23.88 26.05
N GLY A 967 -12.85 -23.68 25.47
CA GLY A 967 -13.07 -23.79 24.05
C GLY A 967 -12.27 -22.77 23.24
N CYS A 968 -11.65 -23.24 22.16
CA CYS A 968 -11.04 -22.36 21.16
C CYS A 968 -11.27 -22.92 19.75
N ARG A 969 -11.18 -22.05 18.75
CA ARG A 969 -11.29 -22.48 17.36
C ARG A 969 -10.04 -23.27 16.97
N LEU A 970 -10.22 -24.57 16.74
CA LEU A 970 -9.16 -25.45 16.22
C LEU A 970 -8.96 -25.17 14.73
N VAL A 971 -7.73 -25.34 14.25
CA VAL A 971 -7.34 -25.01 12.89
C VAL A 971 -7.78 -26.13 11.94
N PRO A 972 -8.61 -25.83 10.91
CA PRO A 972 -8.90 -26.79 9.85
C PRO A 972 -7.65 -27.11 9.01
N GLU A 973 -7.70 -28.20 8.25
CA GLU A 973 -6.65 -28.56 7.30
C GLU A 973 -6.40 -27.40 6.33
N HIS A 974 -5.15 -26.96 6.20
CA HIS A 974 -4.79 -25.79 5.39
C HIS A 974 -3.39 -25.89 4.79
N ILE A 975 -3.18 -25.12 3.71
CA ILE A 975 -1.86 -24.85 3.14
C ILE A 975 -1.52 -23.39 3.44
N GLU A 976 -0.39 -23.15 4.06
CA GLU A 976 0.10 -21.81 4.38
C GLU A 976 0.72 -21.18 3.12
N THR A 977 0.40 -19.91 2.87
CA THR A 977 1.07 -19.12 1.83
C THR A 977 1.93 -18.05 2.50
N ARG A 978 3.24 -18.11 2.32
CA ARG A 978 4.22 -17.24 2.99
C ARG A 978 4.97 -16.36 2.00
N PRO A 979 5.13 -15.05 2.27
CA PRO A 979 5.98 -14.19 1.45
C PRO A 979 7.45 -14.55 1.62
N LEU A 980 8.22 -14.37 0.55
CA LEU A 980 9.67 -14.50 0.49
C LEU A 980 10.30 -13.11 0.47
N TYR A 981 11.38 -12.93 1.23
CA TYR A 981 12.10 -11.66 1.30
C TYR A 981 13.59 -11.84 1.02
N HIS A 982 14.20 -10.81 0.44
CA HIS A 982 15.65 -10.71 0.25
C HIS A 982 16.24 -9.65 1.17
N LYS A 983 17.39 -9.93 1.80
CA LYS A 983 18.02 -9.04 2.79
C LYS A 983 18.45 -7.71 2.19
N ASP A 984 18.91 -7.73 0.94
CA ASP A 984 19.40 -6.55 0.23
C ASP A 984 18.26 -5.72 -0.40
N LYS A 985 17.01 -6.20 -0.34
CA LYS A 985 15.81 -5.51 -0.84
C LYS A 985 14.74 -5.42 0.26
N PRO A 986 15.02 -4.75 1.39
CA PRO A 986 14.12 -4.72 2.54
C PRO A 986 12.77 -4.09 2.19
N GLY A 987 11.68 -4.75 2.60
CA GLY A 987 10.31 -4.31 2.33
C GLY A 987 9.76 -4.71 0.95
N MET A 988 10.57 -5.32 0.08
CA MET A 988 10.14 -5.83 -1.22
C MET A 988 9.94 -7.35 -1.17
N GLU A 989 8.73 -7.80 -1.47
CA GLU A 989 8.38 -9.22 -1.58
C GLU A 989 9.03 -9.81 -2.85
N GLN A 990 9.62 -11.00 -2.77
CA GLN A 990 10.30 -11.68 -3.89
C GLN A 990 9.53 -12.89 -4.43
N GLY A 991 8.26 -13.01 -4.04
CA GLY A 991 7.36 -14.10 -4.38
C GLY A 991 6.72 -14.71 -3.14
N ARG A 992 5.87 -15.72 -3.34
CA ARG A 992 5.17 -16.45 -2.27
C ARG A 992 5.41 -17.94 -2.36
N LEU A 993 5.43 -18.60 -1.21
CA LEU A 993 5.63 -20.03 -1.07
C LEU A 993 4.42 -20.67 -0.40
N GLN A 994 3.85 -21.70 -1.02
CA GLN A 994 2.83 -22.56 -0.44
C GLN A 994 3.44 -23.79 0.23
N MET A 995 3.14 -23.98 1.50
CA MET A 995 3.71 -25.05 2.31
C MET A 995 2.87 -25.39 3.55
N TRP A 996 3.20 -26.47 4.24
CA TRP A 996 2.82 -26.67 5.64
C TRP A 996 3.88 -27.48 6.37
N VAL A 997 3.79 -27.54 7.70
CA VAL A 997 4.74 -28.24 8.57
C VAL A 997 3.99 -29.08 9.60
N ASP A 998 4.40 -30.35 9.73
CA ASP A 998 3.96 -31.25 10.79
C ASP A 998 5.13 -31.55 11.74
N ILE A 999 4.89 -31.49 13.05
CA ILE A 999 5.90 -31.71 14.08
C ILE A 999 5.44 -32.83 15.01
N PHE A 1000 6.25 -33.88 15.12
CA PHE A 1000 5.97 -35.08 15.89
C PHE A 1000 6.98 -35.26 17.02
N PRO A 1001 6.55 -35.38 18.29
CA PRO A 1001 7.43 -35.83 19.37
C PRO A 1001 8.02 -37.20 19.05
N LYS A 1002 9.30 -37.42 19.38
CA LYS A 1002 9.97 -38.72 19.11
C LYS A 1002 9.30 -39.91 19.81
N ASP A 1003 8.62 -39.67 20.93
CA ASP A 1003 7.91 -40.69 21.69
C ASP A 1003 6.54 -41.06 21.08
N THR A 1004 6.18 -40.48 19.93
CA THR A 1004 4.92 -40.79 19.22
C THR A 1004 5.00 -42.19 18.57
N PRO A 1005 4.09 -43.12 18.91
CA PRO A 1005 4.12 -44.47 18.35
C PRO A 1005 3.78 -44.47 16.85
N GLN A 1006 4.54 -45.25 16.06
CA GLN A 1006 4.37 -45.54 14.61
C GLN A 1006 3.93 -44.34 13.75
N LEU A 1007 4.89 -43.52 13.32
CA LEU A 1007 4.65 -42.51 12.29
C LEU A 1007 4.46 -43.20 10.92
N GLY A 1008 3.29 -43.01 10.29
CA GLY A 1008 3.06 -43.40 8.90
C GLY A 1008 3.98 -42.64 7.94
N PRO A 1009 4.12 -43.05 6.66
CA PRO A 1009 4.96 -42.35 5.69
C PRO A 1009 4.48 -40.90 5.46
N PRO A 1010 5.36 -39.99 5.00
CA PRO A 1010 4.93 -38.66 4.58
C PRO A 1010 3.86 -38.73 3.49
N VAL A 1011 2.87 -37.84 3.54
CA VAL A 1011 1.88 -37.67 2.48
C VAL A 1011 2.58 -37.45 1.13
N ASP A 1012 2.20 -38.21 0.11
CA ASP A 1012 2.67 -37.99 -1.27
C ASP A 1012 1.93 -36.80 -1.89
N ILE A 1013 2.68 -35.72 -2.09
CA ILE A 1013 2.18 -34.45 -2.62
C ILE A 1013 2.80 -34.14 -3.98
N SER A 1014 3.43 -35.14 -4.61
CA SER A 1014 4.07 -34.97 -5.90
C SER A 1014 3.05 -34.60 -6.99
N PRO A 1015 3.43 -33.79 -7.99
CA PRO A 1015 2.53 -33.42 -9.08
C PRO A 1015 2.00 -34.66 -9.81
N ARG A 1016 0.70 -34.63 -10.13
CA ARG A 1016 0.05 -35.75 -10.83
C ARG A 1016 0.67 -35.92 -12.22
N LYS A 1017 1.05 -37.15 -12.56
CA LYS A 1017 1.58 -37.46 -13.90
C LYS A 1017 0.43 -37.68 -14.89
N PRO A 1018 0.54 -37.16 -16.12
CA PRO A 1018 -0.46 -37.43 -17.15
C PRO A 1018 -0.47 -38.92 -17.52
N LYS A 1019 -1.64 -39.41 -17.93
CA LYS A 1019 -1.84 -40.76 -18.43
C LYS A 1019 -2.08 -40.71 -19.94
N GLY A 1020 -1.61 -41.72 -20.66
CA GLY A 1020 -1.89 -41.86 -22.10
C GLY A 1020 -3.35 -42.27 -22.35
N TYR A 1021 -4.01 -41.55 -23.25
CA TYR A 1021 -5.35 -41.82 -23.77
C TYR A 1021 -5.32 -41.87 -25.30
N GLU A 1022 -6.30 -42.54 -25.90
CA GLU A 1022 -6.49 -42.58 -27.35
C GLU A 1022 -7.96 -42.27 -27.67
N LEU A 1023 -8.20 -41.19 -28.40
CA LEU A 1023 -9.52 -40.88 -28.94
C LEU A 1023 -9.68 -41.54 -30.30
N ARG A 1024 -10.75 -42.33 -30.45
CA ARG A 1024 -11.13 -42.95 -31.72
C ARG A 1024 -12.37 -42.28 -32.27
N VAL A 1025 -12.26 -41.66 -33.43
CA VAL A 1025 -13.39 -41.03 -34.13
C VAL A 1025 -13.65 -41.82 -35.40
N THR A 1026 -14.88 -42.29 -35.62
CA THR A 1026 -15.25 -42.98 -36.87
C THR A 1026 -16.29 -42.16 -37.62
N ILE A 1027 -15.90 -41.66 -38.80
CA ILE A 1027 -16.75 -40.91 -39.70
C ILE A 1027 -17.47 -41.92 -40.60
N TRP A 1028 -18.75 -42.11 -40.34
CA TRP A 1028 -19.59 -42.99 -41.14
C TRP A 1028 -20.14 -42.24 -42.34
N ASN A 1029 -20.94 -41.20 -42.07
CA ASN A 1029 -21.70 -40.49 -43.07
C ASN A 1029 -21.75 -38.99 -42.78
N THR A 1030 -22.02 -38.19 -43.82
CA THR A 1030 -22.53 -36.81 -43.76
C THR A 1030 -23.91 -36.77 -44.43
N GLU A 1031 -24.76 -35.81 -44.06
CA GLU A 1031 -26.11 -35.59 -44.63
C GLU A 1031 -26.40 -34.08 -44.57
N ASP A 1032 -27.16 -33.55 -45.53
CA ASP A 1032 -27.48 -32.12 -45.67
C ASP A 1032 -26.26 -31.16 -45.72
N VAL A 1033 -25.13 -31.62 -46.28
CA VAL A 1033 -23.96 -30.76 -46.56
C VAL A 1033 -24.28 -29.80 -47.72
N ILE A 1034 -23.77 -28.57 -47.64
CA ILE A 1034 -23.95 -27.54 -48.66
C ILE A 1034 -23.33 -28.00 -49.97
N LEU A 1035 -24.08 -27.83 -51.08
CA LEU A 1035 -23.62 -28.11 -52.45
C LEU A 1035 -23.08 -26.83 -53.08
N GLU A 1036 -21.77 -26.77 -53.32
CA GLU A 1036 -21.09 -25.58 -53.86
C GLU A 1036 -20.89 -25.65 -55.39
N ASP A 1037 -20.58 -26.83 -55.94
CA ASP A 1037 -20.34 -26.98 -57.37
C ASP A 1037 -21.62 -26.87 -58.18
N GLU A 1038 -21.57 -26.20 -59.34
CA GLU A 1038 -22.66 -26.19 -60.32
C GLU A 1038 -22.18 -26.74 -61.66
N ASN A 1039 -22.79 -27.83 -62.12
CA ASN A 1039 -22.43 -28.44 -63.39
C ASN A 1039 -22.78 -27.51 -64.57
N ILE A 1040 -21.74 -27.07 -65.29
CA ILE A 1040 -21.81 -26.08 -66.38
C ILE A 1040 -22.77 -26.50 -67.52
N PHE A 1041 -23.05 -27.80 -67.69
CA PHE A 1041 -23.91 -28.32 -68.76
C PHE A 1041 -25.35 -28.63 -68.31
N THR A 1042 -25.58 -28.95 -67.04
CA THR A 1042 -26.88 -29.38 -66.53
C THR A 1042 -27.51 -28.41 -65.51
N GLY A 1043 -26.73 -27.45 -64.98
CA GLY A 1043 -27.13 -26.58 -63.87
C GLY A 1043 -27.35 -27.32 -62.55
N GLN A 1044 -26.95 -28.60 -62.48
CA GLN A 1044 -27.15 -29.43 -61.29
C GLN A 1044 -26.05 -29.17 -60.28
N LYS A 1045 -26.44 -28.89 -59.03
CA LYS A 1045 -25.49 -28.67 -57.94
C LYS A 1045 -24.96 -29.97 -57.34
N SER A 1046 -23.67 -30.00 -56.99
CA SER A 1046 -23.00 -31.13 -56.33
C SER A 1046 -21.88 -30.66 -55.39
N SER A 1047 -21.31 -31.57 -54.61
CA SER A 1047 -20.03 -31.36 -53.88
C SER A 1047 -19.24 -32.66 -53.76
N ASP A 1048 -17.91 -32.55 -53.81
CA ASP A 1048 -16.91 -33.60 -53.57
C ASP A 1048 -16.46 -33.58 -52.10
N ILE A 1049 -17.26 -34.19 -51.21
CA ILE A 1049 -17.16 -34.00 -49.77
C ILE A 1049 -16.01 -34.81 -49.15
N TYR A 1050 -15.23 -34.20 -48.25
CA TYR A 1050 -14.32 -34.91 -47.35
C TYR A 1050 -14.23 -34.25 -45.95
N VAL A 1051 -13.74 -34.98 -44.95
CA VAL A 1051 -13.72 -34.54 -43.54
C VAL A 1051 -12.31 -34.52 -42.98
N LYS A 1052 -11.93 -33.43 -42.30
CA LYS A 1052 -10.68 -33.28 -41.53
C LYS A 1052 -10.97 -33.34 -40.03
N GLY A 1053 -10.05 -33.85 -39.24
CA GLY A 1053 -10.17 -33.89 -37.77
C GLY A 1053 -8.84 -33.84 -37.03
N TRP A 1054 -8.82 -33.17 -35.88
CA TRP A 1054 -7.67 -33.09 -34.97
C TRP A 1054 -8.09 -32.71 -33.54
N ILE A 1055 -7.18 -32.84 -32.57
CA ILE A 1055 -7.37 -32.31 -31.22
C ILE A 1055 -6.68 -30.95 -31.11
N LYS A 1056 -7.37 -29.94 -30.57
CA LYS A 1056 -6.85 -28.57 -30.39
C LYS A 1056 -5.57 -28.58 -29.54
N GLY A 1057 -4.50 -27.96 -30.04
CA GLY A 1057 -3.15 -27.97 -29.49
C GLY A 1057 -2.23 -29.10 -29.99
N LEU A 1058 -2.78 -30.07 -30.74
CA LEU A 1058 -2.08 -31.12 -31.48
C LEU A 1058 -2.41 -31.03 -32.97
N GLU A 1059 -2.33 -29.82 -33.54
CA GLU A 1059 -2.69 -29.55 -34.93
C GLU A 1059 -1.82 -30.33 -35.94
N ASP A 1060 -0.57 -30.65 -35.56
CA ASP A 1060 0.36 -31.44 -36.39
C ASP A 1060 -0.14 -32.88 -36.60
N ASP A 1061 -1.01 -33.41 -35.72
CA ASP A 1061 -1.58 -34.76 -35.81
C ASP A 1061 -2.91 -34.80 -36.61
N ARG A 1062 -3.20 -33.77 -37.41
CA ARG A 1062 -4.42 -33.66 -38.21
C ARG A 1062 -4.55 -34.82 -39.21
N GLN A 1063 -5.74 -35.41 -39.25
CA GLN A 1063 -6.10 -36.52 -40.15
C GLN A 1063 -7.27 -36.12 -41.04
N GLU A 1064 -7.38 -36.74 -42.22
CA GLU A 1064 -8.45 -36.51 -43.19
C GLU A 1064 -8.99 -37.83 -43.75
N THR A 1065 -10.24 -37.82 -44.19
CA THR A 1065 -10.87 -38.95 -44.89
C THR A 1065 -10.47 -38.97 -46.37
N ASP A 1066 -10.86 -40.03 -47.07
CA ASP A 1066 -10.99 -39.99 -48.52
C ASP A 1066 -12.13 -39.06 -48.98
N VAL A 1067 -12.19 -38.80 -50.29
CA VAL A 1067 -13.16 -37.89 -50.92
C VAL A 1067 -14.36 -38.67 -51.46
N HIS A 1068 -15.57 -38.22 -51.10
CA HIS A 1068 -16.82 -38.70 -51.66
C HIS A 1068 -17.23 -37.83 -52.84
N TYR A 1069 -16.97 -38.31 -54.06
CA TYR A 1069 -17.19 -37.54 -55.27
C TYR A 1069 -18.67 -37.43 -55.68
N ASN A 1070 -19.06 -36.26 -56.18
CA ASN A 1070 -20.32 -35.95 -56.86
C ASN A 1070 -21.57 -36.21 -56.00
N SER A 1071 -21.57 -35.69 -54.77
CA SER A 1071 -22.74 -35.73 -53.90
C SER A 1071 -23.83 -34.79 -54.41
N LEU A 1072 -24.98 -35.33 -54.80
CA LEU A 1072 -26.12 -34.56 -55.34
C LEU A 1072 -27.12 -34.11 -54.26
N THR A 1073 -26.98 -34.63 -53.05
CA THR A 1073 -27.93 -34.45 -51.94
C THR A 1073 -27.24 -33.94 -50.66
N GLY A 1074 -25.92 -33.74 -50.69
CA GLY A 1074 -25.12 -33.41 -49.50
C GLY A 1074 -24.80 -34.63 -48.63
N GLU A 1075 -25.06 -35.84 -49.13
CA GLU A 1075 -24.71 -37.10 -48.48
C GLU A 1075 -23.28 -37.54 -48.85
N GLY A 1076 -22.50 -37.95 -47.86
CA GLY A 1076 -21.16 -38.54 -48.03
C GLY A 1076 -21.01 -39.79 -47.19
N ASN A 1077 -20.24 -40.78 -47.65
CA ASN A 1077 -20.03 -42.05 -46.95
C ASN A 1077 -18.54 -42.45 -47.00
N PHE A 1078 -17.93 -42.63 -45.82
CA PHE A 1078 -16.48 -42.72 -45.66
C PHE A 1078 -16.02 -43.99 -44.93
N ASN A 1079 -16.79 -44.45 -43.92
CA ASN A 1079 -16.37 -45.53 -43.01
C ASN A 1079 -14.89 -45.39 -42.55
N TRP A 1080 -14.50 -44.17 -42.19
CA TRP A 1080 -13.11 -43.81 -41.93
C TRP A 1080 -12.85 -43.65 -40.43
N ARG A 1081 -11.66 -44.03 -39.94
CA ARG A 1081 -11.33 -43.98 -38.51
C ARG A 1081 -10.09 -43.14 -38.23
N PHE A 1082 -10.28 -42.05 -37.50
CA PHE A 1082 -9.19 -41.28 -36.90
C PHE A 1082 -8.77 -41.84 -35.54
N LEU A 1083 -7.47 -41.84 -35.29
CA LEU A 1083 -6.85 -42.26 -34.03
C LEU A 1083 -5.96 -41.15 -33.50
N PHE A 1084 -6.33 -40.57 -32.35
CA PHE A 1084 -5.57 -39.48 -31.73
C PHE A 1084 -5.04 -39.91 -30.36
N PRO A 1085 -3.74 -40.26 -30.23
CA PRO A 1085 -3.11 -40.48 -28.94
C PRO A 1085 -2.82 -39.14 -28.24
N PHE A 1086 -3.11 -39.01 -26.95
CA PHE A 1086 -2.81 -37.80 -26.17
C PHE A 1086 -2.58 -38.09 -24.69
N GLN A 1087 -1.93 -37.15 -23.99
CA GLN A 1087 -1.65 -37.23 -22.56
C GLN A 1087 -2.71 -36.45 -21.77
N TYR A 1088 -3.33 -37.04 -20.76
CA TYR A 1088 -4.47 -36.44 -20.07
C TYR A 1088 -4.40 -36.61 -18.54
N LEU A 1089 -4.86 -35.58 -17.83
CA LEU A 1089 -4.98 -35.52 -16.38
C LEU A 1089 -6.47 -35.59 -15.98
N PRO A 1090 -7.00 -36.77 -15.58
CA PRO A 1090 -8.43 -36.94 -15.33
C PRO A 1090 -9.02 -36.05 -14.24
N ALA A 1091 -8.23 -35.70 -13.23
CA ALA A 1091 -8.70 -34.87 -12.14
C ALA A 1091 -8.78 -33.38 -12.50
N GLU A 1092 -7.86 -32.90 -13.35
CA GLU A 1092 -7.84 -31.52 -13.82
C GLU A 1092 -8.68 -31.32 -15.08
N LYS A 1093 -9.14 -32.42 -15.70
CA LYS A 1093 -9.90 -32.44 -16.96
C LYS A 1093 -9.15 -31.78 -18.14
N GLN A 1094 -7.82 -31.82 -18.10
CA GLN A 1094 -6.95 -31.18 -19.10
C GLN A 1094 -6.01 -32.18 -19.78
N MET A 1095 -5.71 -31.91 -21.04
CA MET A 1095 -4.68 -32.56 -21.84
C MET A 1095 -3.34 -31.84 -21.62
N VAL A 1096 -2.24 -32.60 -21.60
CA VAL A 1096 -0.87 -32.07 -21.48
C VAL A 1096 -0.18 -32.20 -22.83
N ILE A 1097 0.38 -31.09 -23.34
CA ILE A 1097 1.12 -31.05 -24.60
C ILE A 1097 2.55 -30.60 -24.31
N SER A 1098 3.54 -31.28 -24.91
CA SER A 1098 4.94 -30.87 -24.83
C SER A 1098 5.38 -30.20 -26.12
N LYS A 1099 5.68 -28.89 -26.10
CA LYS A 1099 6.19 -28.13 -27.25
C LYS A 1099 7.67 -27.74 -27.06
N ARG A 1100 8.43 -27.65 -28.15
CA ARG A 1100 9.77 -27.03 -28.18
C ARG A 1100 9.61 -25.61 -28.73
N GLU A 1101 10.17 -24.60 -28.06
CA GLU A 1101 10.08 -23.21 -28.53
C GLU A 1101 10.81 -23.00 -29.85
N ASN A 1102 11.98 -23.62 -30.03
CA ASN A 1102 12.74 -23.58 -31.27
C ASN A 1102 13.47 -24.90 -31.52
N ILE A 1103 13.91 -25.11 -32.76
CA ILE A 1103 14.60 -26.34 -33.23
C ILE A 1103 15.94 -26.57 -32.48
N PHE A 1104 16.48 -25.52 -31.86
CA PHE A 1104 17.70 -25.54 -31.05
C PHE A 1104 17.46 -25.62 -29.53
N SER A 1105 16.20 -25.56 -29.08
CA SER A 1105 15.87 -25.67 -27.65
C SER A 1105 16.06 -27.12 -27.20
N LEU A 1106 17.01 -27.33 -26.27
CA LEU A 1106 17.32 -28.64 -25.68
C LEU A 1106 16.16 -29.16 -24.81
N GLU A 1107 15.33 -28.26 -24.28
CA GLU A 1107 14.28 -28.56 -23.30
C GLU A 1107 12.87 -28.40 -23.88
N LYS A 1108 11.93 -29.23 -23.40
CA LYS A 1108 10.51 -29.25 -23.83
C LYS A 1108 9.66 -28.55 -22.78
N MET A 1109 8.78 -27.65 -23.20
CA MET A 1109 7.82 -26.98 -22.33
C MET A 1109 6.49 -27.75 -22.31
N GLU A 1110 5.92 -28.02 -21.14
CA GLU A 1110 4.60 -28.64 -20.99
C GLU A 1110 3.51 -27.57 -20.82
N CYS A 1111 2.49 -27.59 -21.68
CA CYS A 1111 1.30 -26.76 -21.53
C CYS A 1111 0.05 -27.62 -21.31
N LYS A 1112 -0.90 -27.11 -20.51
CA LYS A 1112 -2.18 -27.78 -20.21
C LYS A 1112 -3.30 -27.10 -20.98
N THR A 1113 -4.12 -27.87 -21.69
CA THR A 1113 -5.23 -27.36 -22.50
C THR A 1113 -6.48 -28.24 -22.35
N PRO A 1114 -7.71 -27.72 -22.50
CA PRO A 1114 -8.90 -28.56 -22.61
C PRO A 1114 -8.80 -29.53 -23.79
N ALA A 1115 -9.24 -30.77 -23.61
CA ALA A 1115 -9.29 -31.74 -24.69
C ALA A 1115 -10.48 -31.43 -25.62
N VAL A 1116 -10.22 -30.74 -26.73
CA VAL A 1116 -11.24 -30.32 -27.71
C VAL A 1116 -10.99 -31.01 -29.05
N LEU A 1117 -11.96 -31.78 -29.53
CA LEU A 1117 -11.95 -32.36 -30.87
C LEU A 1117 -12.50 -31.33 -31.86
N VAL A 1118 -11.75 -31.06 -32.92
CA VAL A 1118 -12.17 -30.22 -34.05
C VAL A 1118 -12.40 -31.14 -35.25
N LEU A 1119 -13.56 -31.00 -35.88
CA LEU A 1119 -13.89 -31.62 -37.17
C LEU A 1119 -14.26 -30.53 -38.17
N GLN A 1120 -13.88 -30.71 -39.43
CA GLN A 1120 -14.26 -29.83 -40.52
C GLN A 1120 -14.70 -30.63 -41.73
N VAL A 1121 -15.66 -30.12 -42.48
CA VAL A 1121 -16.12 -30.66 -43.75
C VAL A 1121 -15.78 -29.70 -44.88
N TRP A 1122 -15.28 -30.25 -45.98
CA TRP A 1122 -14.70 -29.52 -47.11
C TRP A 1122 -15.19 -30.09 -48.43
N ASP A 1123 -15.22 -29.24 -49.46
CA ASP A 1123 -15.42 -29.59 -50.85
C ASP A 1123 -14.06 -29.72 -51.54
N PHE A 1124 -13.79 -30.85 -52.19
CA PHE A 1124 -12.51 -31.10 -52.86
C PHE A 1124 -12.54 -30.60 -54.30
N GLU A 1125 -11.64 -29.68 -54.63
CA GLU A 1125 -11.58 -29.10 -55.97
C GLU A 1125 -10.29 -29.49 -56.70
N ARG A 1126 -10.40 -29.90 -57.98
CA ARG A 1126 -9.23 -30.40 -58.73
C ARG A 1126 -8.33 -29.30 -59.29
N LEU A 1127 -8.87 -28.10 -59.48
CA LEU A 1127 -8.23 -26.99 -60.19
C LEU A 1127 -8.18 -25.68 -59.38
N SER A 1128 -8.80 -25.64 -58.20
CA SER A 1128 -8.85 -24.51 -57.25
C SER A 1128 -8.55 -24.97 -55.81
N SER A 1129 -8.58 -24.04 -54.85
CA SER A 1129 -8.50 -24.38 -53.42
C SER A 1129 -9.82 -24.99 -52.95
N ASP A 1130 -9.74 -26.08 -52.20
CA ASP A 1130 -10.88 -26.73 -51.54
C ASP A 1130 -11.76 -25.73 -50.76
N ASP A 1131 -13.08 -25.84 -50.92
CA ASP A 1131 -14.04 -24.94 -50.28
C ASP A 1131 -14.43 -25.42 -48.87
N PHE A 1132 -14.39 -24.50 -47.91
CA PHE A 1132 -14.78 -24.80 -46.54
C PHE A 1132 -16.31 -24.84 -46.40
N LEU A 1133 -16.85 -26.00 -46.02
CA LEU A 1133 -18.29 -26.22 -45.91
C LEU A 1133 -18.81 -26.08 -44.48
N GLY A 1134 -17.99 -26.35 -43.45
CA GLY A 1134 -18.36 -26.14 -42.05
C GLY A 1134 -17.41 -26.75 -41.03
N SER A 1135 -17.54 -26.35 -39.77
CA SER A 1135 -16.74 -26.85 -38.63
C SER A 1135 -17.60 -27.26 -37.43
N LEU A 1136 -17.02 -28.11 -36.59
CA LEU A 1136 -17.60 -28.60 -35.34
C LEU A 1136 -16.47 -28.69 -34.30
N GLU A 1137 -16.59 -27.94 -33.22
CA GLU A 1137 -15.70 -28.05 -32.04
C GLU A 1137 -16.43 -28.71 -30.87
N MET A 1138 -15.82 -29.73 -30.28
CA MET A 1138 -16.40 -30.49 -29.17
C MET A 1138 -15.42 -30.63 -28.01
N ASN A 1139 -15.74 -30.02 -26.85
CA ASN A 1139 -15.03 -30.28 -25.62
C ASN A 1139 -15.35 -31.71 -25.12
N LEU A 1140 -14.36 -32.59 -25.12
CA LEU A 1140 -14.52 -34.01 -24.78
C LEU A 1140 -14.98 -34.24 -23.34
N ASN A 1141 -14.79 -33.25 -22.45
CA ASN A 1141 -15.30 -33.30 -21.09
C ASN A 1141 -16.79 -32.95 -20.98
N SER A 1142 -17.34 -32.24 -21.96
CA SER A 1142 -18.67 -31.64 -21.89
C SER A 1142 -19.18 -31.25 -23.29
N PHE A 1143 -19.54 -32.22 -24.12
CA PHE A 1143 -20.14 -31.97 -25.45
C PHE A 1143 -21.63 -32.33 -25.45
N PRO A 1144 -22.48 -31.64 -26.25
CA PRO A 1144 -23.90 -31.95 -26.35
C PRO A 1144 -24.16 -33.39 -26.83
N ARG A 1145 -25.21 -34.02 -26.30
CA ARG A 1145 -25.66 -35.35 -26.75
C ARG A 1145 -25.97 -35.34 -28.25
N ALA A 1146 -25.56 -36.42 -28.92
CA ALA A 1146 -25.81 -36.63 -30.34
C ALA A 1146 -27.30 -36.80 -30.65
N ALA A 1147 -27.74 -36.32 -31.81
CA ALA A 1147 -29.06 -36.67 -32.35
C ALA A 1147 -29.08 -38.12 -32.84
N LYS A 1148 -30.24 -38.80 -32.73
CA LYS A 1148 -30.39 -40.21 -33.14
C LYS A 1148 -30.50 -40.41 -34.66
N SER A 1149 -30.87 -39.36 -35.40
CA SER A 1149 -30.99 -39.35 -36.86
C SER A 1149 -30.59 -37.98 -37.40
N ALA A 1150 -30.11 -37.90 -38.64
CA ALA A 1150 -29.71 -36.65 -39.28
C ALA A 1150 -30.85 -35.61 -39.29
N LYS A 1151 -32.07 -36.01 -39.65
CA LYS A 1151 -33.28 -35.15 -39.61
C LYS A 1151 -33.61 -34.55 -38.24
N ALA A 1152 -33.10 -35.12 -37.14
CA ALA A 1152 -33.32 -34.63 -35.79
C ALA A 1152 -32.14 -33.79 -35.27
N CYS A 1153 -31.10 -33.61 -36.09
CA CYS A 1153 -29.87 -32.90 -35.80
C CYS A 1153 -30.02 -31.43 -36.21
N ASP A 1154 -30.17 -30.54 -35.22
CA ASP A 1154 -30.41 -29.11 -35.45
C ASP A 1154 -29.38 -28.28 -34.67
N LEU A 1155 -28.85 -27.22 -35.30
CA LEU A 1155 -27.84 -26.33 -34.73
C LEU A 1155 -28.34 -25.63 -33.46
N SER A 1156 -29.60 -25.20 -33.43
CA SER A 1156 -30.19 -24.48 -32.29
C SER A 1156 -30.24 -25.30 -31.00
N LYS A 1157 -30.34 -26.63 -31.11
CA LYS A 1157 -30.32 -27.57 -29.98
C LYS A 1157 -28.90 -27.88 -29.50
N PHE A 1158 -27.91 -27.70 -30.38
CA PHE A 1158 -26.50 -27.89 -30.06
C PHE A 1158 -25.93 -26.67 -29.32
N GLU A 1159 -26.27 -25.45 -29.75
CA GLU A 1159 -25.81 -24.20 -29.13
C GLU A 1159 -26.48 -23.89 -27.78
N ASN A 1160 -27.76 -24.28 -27.60
CA ASN A 1160 -28.55 -24.01 -26.38
C ASN A 1160 -28.61 -25.21 -25.40
N ALA A 1161 -27.68 -26.16 -25.47
CA ALA A 1161 -27.72 -27.35 -24.63
C ALA A 1161 -27.50 -27.02 -23.14
N SER A 1162 -28.48 -27.35 -22.29
CA SER A 1162 -28.36 -27.25 -20.83
C SER A 1162 -27.23 -28.15 -20.29
N GLU A 1163 -26.67 -27.82 -19.13
CA GLU A 1163 -25.60 -28.62 -18.49
C GLU A 1163 -26.00 -30.08 -18.27
N GLU A 1164 -27.29 -30.35 -18.01
CA GLU A 1164 -27.85 -31.70 -17.84
C GLU A 1164 -27.84 -32.53 -19.15
N ASN A 1165 -27.77 -31.88 -20.32
CA ASN A 1165 -27.76 -32.50 -21.64
C ASN A 1165 -26.35 -32.64 -22.25
N LYS A 1166 -25.30 -32.27 -21.51
CA LYS A 1166 -23.91 -32.47 -21.91
C LYS A 1166 -23.40 -33.83 -21.42
N ILE A 1167 -22.45 -34.40 -22.15
CA ILE A 1167 -21.81 -35.68 -21.84
C ILE A 1167 -20.30 -35.55 -21.87
N SER A 1168 -19.64 -36.38 -21.07
CA SER A 1168 -18.19 -36.53 -21.03
C SER A 1168 -17.81 -37.87 -21.65
N ILE A 1169 -16.96 -37.87 -22.70
CA ILE A 1169 -16.50 -39.14 -23.31
C ILE A 1169 -15.58 -39.91 -22.35
N PHE A 1170 -14.97 -39.22 -21.39
CA PHE A 1170 -14.13 -39.82 -20.37
C PHE A 1170 -14.95 -40.64 -19.34
N GLN A 1171 -16.20 -40.25 -19.09
CA GLN A 1171 -17.15 -41.01 -18.28
C GLN A 1171 -17.90 -42.05 -19.12
N GLN A 1172 -18.46 -41.60 -20.26
CA GLN A 1172 -19.16 -42.44 -21.21
C GLN A 1172 -18.22 -42.80 -22.38
N LYS A 1173 -17.44 -43.88 -22.22
CA LYS A 1173 -16.34 -44.29 -23.13
C LYS A 1173 -16.71 -44.48 -24.61
N ARG A 1174 -17.99 -44.48 -24.98
CA ARG A 1174 -18.47 -44.61 -26.37
C ARG A 1174 -19.77 -43.86 -26.59
N VAL A 1175 -19.84 -43.11 -27.67
CA VAL A 1175 -21.02 -42.37 -28.13
C VAL A 1175 -21.14 -42.51 -29.64
N ARG A 1176 -22.37 -42.56 -30.16
CA ARG A 1176 -22.68 -42.57 -31.59
C ARG A 1176 -23.93 -41.72 -31.84
N GLY A 1177 -23.92 -40.92 -32.90
CA GLY A 1177 -25.09 -40.20 -33.40
C GLY A 1177 -24.66 -39.11 -34.38
N TRP A 1178 -25.52 -38.12 -34.55
CA TRP A 1178 -25.37 -37.00 -35.48
C TRP A 1178 -25.11 -35.69 -34.75
N TRP A 1179 -24.20 -34.88 -35.28
CA TRP A 1179 -23.87 -33.53 -34.79
C TRP A 1179 -23.85 -32.55 -35.96
N PRO A 1180 -24.35 -31.32 -35.79
CA PRO A 1180 -24.44 -30.36 -36.88
C PRO A 1180 -23.09 -29.67 -37.10
N PHE A 1181 -22.65 -29.57 -38.35
CA PHE A 1181 -21.58 -28.65 -38.74
C PHE A 1181 -22.13 -27.22 -38.87
N ALA A 1182 -21.35 -26.24 -38.48
CA ALA A 1182 -21.68 -24.82 -38.66
C ALA A 1182 -20.73 -24.19 -39.67
N LYS A 1183 -21.28 -23.55 -40.71
CA LYS A 1183 -20.51 -22.63 -41.58
C LYS A 1183 -20.57 -21.26 -40.91
N SER A 1184 -19.42 -20.71 -40.52
CA SER A 1184 -19.34 -19.32 -40.05
C SER A 1184 -20.01 -18.44 -41.11
N LYS A 1185 -21.09 -17.73 -40.76
CA LYS A 1185 -21.57 -16.63 -41.62
C LYS A 1185 -20.40 -15.69 -41.86
N GLU A 1186 -20.25 -15.21 -43.09
CA GLU A 1186 -19.27 -14.19 -43.46
C GLU A 1186 -19.22 -13.10 -42.37
N LEU A 1187 -18.15 -13.11 -41.59
CA LEU A 1187 -17.58 -11.86 -41.12
C LEU A 1187 -16.95 -11.27 -42.36
N THR A 1188 -17.61 -10.24 -42.90
CA THR A 1188 -17.06 -9.36 -43.92
C THR A 1188 -15.61 -9.05 -43.60
N VAL A 1189 -14.76 -9.21 -44.62
CA VAL A 1189 -13.32 -8.94 -44.62
C VAL A 1189 -12.98 -7.66 -43.86
N SER A 1190 -12.52 -7.82 -42.62
CA SER A 1190 -11.60 -6.91 -41.95
C SER A 1190 -11.07 -7.60 -40.69
N ASP A 1191 -10.25 -8.64 -40.87
CA ASP A 1191 -9.34 -9.17 -39.82
C ASP A 1191 -8.42 -10.23 -40.44
N SER A 1192 -7.40 -9.77 -41.17
CA SER A 1192 -6.18 -10.54 -41.45
C SER A 1192 -5.11 -9.59 -41.99
N TYR A 1193 -4.47 -8.85 -41.09
CA TYR A 1193 -3.04 -8.51 -41.12
C TYR A 1193 -2.56 -8.26 -39.69
#